data_AF-A0A430LCN1-F1
#
_entry.id   AF-A0A430LCN1-F1
#
_cell.length_a   1.000
_cell.length_b   1.000
_cell.length_c   1.000
_cell.angle_alpha   90.00
_cell.angle_beta   90.00
_cell.angle_gamma   90.00
#
_symmetry.space_group_name_H-M   'P 1'
#
loop_
_entity.id
_entity.type
_entity.pdbx_description
1 polymer ?
#
loop_
_entity_poly.entity_id
_entity_poly.type
_entity_poly.pdbx_seq_one_letter_code
_entity_poly.pdbx_strand_id
1 'polypeptide(L)'
;MSQSSSVSKAVADCSALHALDHFVEALGYMRSAHLNNDIATIDAPGRGQNTIAWLATLLLLAHFELNRGQIKLWYVHSHAAVTYLSHNVAQVGELPVGKSIIRSFSRIEAYLEIFDRSYTACHSLATSNVSAMLGTSLRTSTDPFDRLLYILPRVGEFEEECRTSPQLDSHWRIQARNLIDELKAWRRSLPDRDVPSADEVDADPWKLSDDSSTLIIRPLTLSRAANPAKAATSFMHYLVSLVRLEMKYSPGIRRKLPENGRKLILVVCRLAAGVSSSVCAASNAYGHGMVPALMNAYYSSDDQAAKAWIKDWISGFPRDREGIWNVRHAHRLLHAIATPPEASAQASQPKLGELRSKGMHRDLVPESEQGPVPASDDPVRFTQKATTAHMVKVRWTAENGWENAEMVPYGKISLEPTASVLHYATETFEGMKVYRGYDNKLRLFRPQLNCARMLRSNARVALPSFSPQGLLDVIASYVATECPRWLPEPGTNLYLRPAMIGSGEALGISVPAEALFFLFAALFPQASKAPHPGVKLLASSSDIIRAWPGGFGDAKVGASYGPAMAAHGRAREKGCGQTLWLFGPEKYVTEAGASNFFVIWKRKDTQQLELVTSSLDTGVILPGITRQSVLEIARERLAKDTASQWSELEPLEVVERPLTMDEIAEAHSDGRLVECFVSGTAMFITPVSCIRYDDTDVSFPMTVTSTGTKTPLCQYSTKIKSWLEDIIYGRVEHEWGHVIEE
;
A
#
# COMPACT_ATOMS: atom_id res chain seq x y z
N MET A 1 -33.40 31.54 -21.79
CA MET A 1 -33.58 30.22 -21.15
C MET A 1 -34.27 29.29 -22.14
N SER A 2 -33.55 28.35 -22.75
CA SER A 2 -34.06 27.08 -23.37
C SER A 2 -33.12 26.44 -24.42
N GLN A 3 -31.82 26.78 -24.50
CA GLN A 3 -30.91 26.13 -25.48
C GLN A 3 -29.51 25.74 -24.97
N SER A 4 -29.23 25.74 -23.66
CA SER A 4 -27.88 25.42 -23.14
C SER A 4 -27.77 24.07 -22.42
N SER A 5 -28.82 23.24 -22.36
CA SER A 5 -28.79 21.95 -21.66
C SER A 5 -28.70 20.71 -22.57
N SER A 6 -28.83 20.87 -23.90
CA SER A 6 -28.73 19.73 -24.84
C SER A 6 -27.32 19.50 -25.41
N VAL A 7 -26.47 20.53 -25.46
CA VAL A 7 -25.13 20.44 -26.09
C VAL A 7 -24.11 19.74 -25.17
N SER A 8 -24.23 19.89 -23.85
CA SER A 8 -23.33 19.22 -22.88
C SER A 8 -23.61 17.72 -22.70
N LYS A 9 -24.83 17.26 -22.96
CA LYS A 9 -25.17 15.83 -22.94
C LYS A 9 -24.81 15.14 -24.26
N ALA A 10 -24.96 15.83 -25.39
CA ALA A 10 -24.62 15.30 -26.70
C ALA A 10 -23.10 15.06 -26.89
N VAL A 11 -22.23 15.86 -26.28
CA VAL A 11 -20.76 15.69 -26.42
C VAL A 11 -20.19 14.55 -25.57
N ALA A 12 -20.83 14.24 -24.43
CA ALA A 12 -20.47 13.07 -23.61
C ALA A 12 -20.92 11.75 -24.26
N ASP A 13 -22.08 11.73 -24.92
CA ASP A 13 -22.55 10.58 -25.72
C ASP A 13 -21.69 10.36 -26.96
N CYS A 14 -21.21 11.42 -27.62
CA CYS A 14 -20.37 11.28 -28.80
C CYS A 14 -19.01 10.61 -28.54
N SER A 15 -18.43 10.69 -27.34
CA SER A 15 -17.10 10.09 -27.07
C SER A 15 -17.19 8.58 -26.80
N ALA A 16 -18.26 8.15 -26.13
CA ALA A 16 -18.56 6.73 -25.91
C ALA A 16 -19.06 6.05 -27.21
N LEU A 17 -19.84 6.77 -28.03
CA LEU A 17 -20.21 6.34 -29.38
C LEU A 17 -19.01 6.31 -30.34
N HIS A 18 -18.03 7.21 -30.23
CA HIS A 18 -16.82 7.19 -31.08
C HIS A 18 -15.87 6.04 -30.73
N ALA A 19 -15.77 5.66 -29.44
CA ALA A 19 -15.02 4.48 -29.02
C ALA A 19 -15.75 3.18 -29.39
N LEU A 20 -17.08 3.17 -29.36
CA LEU A 20 -17.91 2.06 -29.86
C LEU A 20 -17.87 1.96 -31.41
N ASP A 21 -17.84 3.08 -32.12
CA ASP A 21 -17.69 3.13 -33.58
C ASP A 21 -16.29 2.70 -34.02
N HIS A 22 -15.23 3.08 -33.30
CA HIS A 22 -13.89 2.51 -33.55
C HIS A 22 -13.78 1.03 -33.17
N PHE A 23 -14.55 0.56 -32.17
CA PHE A 23 -14.68 -0.86 -31.83
C PHE A 23 -15.45 -1.65 -32.90
N VAL A 24 -16.51 -1.07 -33.49
CA VAL A 24 -17.29 -1.64 -34.60
C VAL A 24 -16.54 -1.53 -35.94
N GLU A 25 -15.72 -0.51 -36.18
CA GLU A 25 -14.78 -0.42 -37.32
C GLU A 25 -13.64 -1.42 -37.19
N ALA A 26 -13.06 -1.60 -35.99
CA ALA A 26 -12.01 -2.60 -35.76
C ALA A 26 -12.53 -4.03 -35.93
N LEU A 27 -13.78 -4.31 -35.50
CA LEU A 27 -14.48 -5.56 -35.80
C LEU A 27 -14.99 -5.62 -37.27
N GLY A 28 -15.32 -4.48 -37.84
CA GLY A 28 -15.78 -4.29 -39.22
C GLY A 28 -14.67 -4.54 -40.24
N TYR A 29 -13.40 -4.29 -39.90
CA TYR A 29 -12.24 -4.71 -40.69
C TYR A 29 -12.09 -6.23 -40.77
N MET A 30 -12.58 -6.99 -39.78
CA MET A 30 -12.72 -8.45 -39.93
C MET A 30 -13.88 -8.84 -40.87
N ARG A 31 -14.87 -7.95 -41.09
CA ARG A 31 -16.01 -8.18 -42.00
C ARG A 31 -15.74 -7.68 -43.43
N SER A 32 -14.95 -6.62 -43.61
CA SER A 32 -14.58 -6.05 -44.92
C SER A 32 -13.35 -6.71 -45.55
N ALA A 33 -12.56 -7.47 -44.78
CA ALA A 33 -11.60 -8.44 -45.32
C ALA A 33 -12.28 -9.64 -46.04
N HIS A 34 -13.61 -9.69 -46.07
CA HIS A 34 -14.39 -10.80 -46.63
C HIS A 34 -15.31 -10.42 -47.81
N LEU A 35 -15.26 -9.18 -48.31
CA LEU A 35 -16.21 -8.72 -49.34
C LEU A 35 -15.58 -8.15 -50.63
N ASN A 36 -14.26 -8.20 -50.81
CA ASN A 36 -13.61 -7.65 -52.02
C ASN A 36 -12.48 -8.51 -52.59
N ASN A 37 -12.62 -9.83 -52.58
CA ASN A 37 -11.95 -10.68 -53.57
C ASN A 37 -12.71 -11.99 -53.69
N ASP A 38 -12.89 -12.45 -54.93
CA ASP A 38 -13.35 -13.79 -55.25
C ASP A 38 -12.63 -14.82 -54.37
N ILE A 39 -13.45 -15.64 -53.70
CA ILE A 39 -13.14 -16.86 -52.95
C ILE A 39 -11.64 -17.20 -52.90
N ALA A 40 -10.92 -16.50 -52.03
CA ALA A 40 -9.64 -16.94 -51.51
C ALA A 40 -9.87 -17.22 -50.02
N THR A 41 -9.54 -18.43 -49.61
CA THR A 41 -9.56 -18.91 -48.22
C THR A 41 -9.00 -17.85 -47.28
N ILE A 42 -9.82 -17.38 -46.32
CA ILE A 42 -9.28 -16.65 -45.17
C ILE A 42 -8.46 -17.64 -44.36
N ASP A 43 -7.15 -17.60 -44.56
CA ASP A 43 -6.24 -18.22 -43.62
C ASP A 43 -6.29 -17.45 -42.30
N ALA A 44 -6.31 -18.21 -41.20
CA ALA A 44 -6.27 -17.64 -39.85
C ALA A 44 -5.05 -16.73 -39.70
N PRO A 45 -5.16 -15.59 -38.98
CA PRO A 45 -4.02 -14.72 -38.72
C PRO A 45 -2.87 -15.54 -38.14
N GLY A 46 -1.68 -15.37 -38.72
CA GLY A 46 -0.48 -16.09 -38.29
C GLY A 46 -0.23 -15.88 -36.80
N ARG A 47 0.31 -16.90 -36.12
CA ARG A 47 0.51 -16.94 -34.66
C ARG A 47 1.09 -15.64 -34.08
N GLY A 48 2.04 -15.00 -34.76
CA GLY A 48 2.65 -13.73 -34.33
C GLY A 48 1.72 -12.50 -34.36
N GLN A 49 0.77 -12.44 -35.30
CA GLN A 49 -0.21 -11.34 -35.36
C GLN A 49 -1.24 -11.43 -34.23
N ASN A 50 -1.67 -12.65 -33.90
CA ASN A 50 -2.52 -12.88 -32.73
C ASN A 50 -1.80 -12.52 -31.42
N THR A 51 -0.52 -12.86 -31.32
CA THR A 51 0.29 -12.51 -30.14
C THR A 51 0.37 -11.00 -29.94
N ILE A 52 0.56 -10.24 -31.02
CA ILE A 52 0.58 -8.78 -30.98
C ILE A 52 -0.78 -8.20 -30.61
N ALA A 53 -1.86 -8.71 -31.18
CA ALA A 53 -3.21 -8.23 -30.91
C ALA A 53 -3.59 -8.40 -29.42
N TRP A 54 -3.21 -9.54 -28.82
CA TRP A 54 -3.41 -9.78 -27.38
C TRP A 54 -2.63 -8.81 -26.51
N LEU A 55 -1.34 -8.59 -26.79
CA LEU A 55 -0.54 -7.62 -26.04
C LEU A 55 -1.10 -6.20 -26.18
N ALA A 56 -1.48 -5.79 -27.40
CA ALA A 56 -2.09 -4.50 -27.65
C ALA A 56 -3.41 -4.33 -26.86
N THR A 57 -4.25 -5.36 -26.81
CA THR A 57 -5.50 -5.36 -26.05
C THR A 57 -5.26 -5.14 -24.55
N LEU A 58 -4.30 -5.88 -23.97
CA LEU A 58 -3.95 -5.72 -22.55
C LEU A 58 -3.45 -4.30 -22.24
N LEU A 59 -2.62 -3.73 -23.11
CA LEU A 59 -2.09 -2.38 -22.95
C LEU A 59 -3.15 -1.30 -23.15
N LEU A 60 -4.12 -1.52 -24.05
CA LEU A 60 -5.27 -0.63 -24.23
C LEU A 60 -6.18 -0.64 -23.00
N LEU A 61 -6.43 -1.81 -22.40
CA LEU A 61 -7.18 -1.94 -21.16
C LEU A 61 -6.47 -1.25 -20.00
N ALA A 62 -5.16 -1.45 -19.87
CA ALA A 62 -4.36 -0.72 -18.89
C ALA A 62 -4.51 0.80 -19.12
N HIS A 63 -4.24 1.30 -20.32
CA HIS A 63 -4.35 2.72 -20.65
C HIS A 63 -5.74 3.29 -20.37
N PHE A 64 -6.80 2.53 -20.67
CA PHE A 64 -8.17 2.90 -20.37
C PHE A 64 -8.37 3.11 -18.86
N GLU A 65 -7.96 2.14 -18.03
CA GLU A 65 -8.07 2.23 -16.57
C GLU A 65 -7.24 3.38 -15.98
N LEU A 66 -6.06 3.66 -16.55
CA LEU A 66 -5.22 4.79 -16.16
C LEU A 66 -5.92 6.14 -16.40
N ASN A 67 -6.54 6.32 -17.57
CA ASN A 67 -7.23 7.56 -17.94
C ASN A 67 -8.40 7.89 -16.99
N ARG A 68 -9.11 6.87 -16.50
CA ARG A 68 -10.19 7.04 -15.49
C ARG A 68 -9.69 7.05 -14.04
N GLY A 69 -8.37 7.01 -13.84
CA GLY A 69 -7.75 7.09 -12.52
C GLY A 69 -7.88 5.82 -11.66
N GLN A 70 -8.14 4.66 -12.27
CA GLN A 70 -8.26 3.38 -11.58
C GLN A 70 -6.89 2.68 -11.52
N ILE A 71 -5.98 3.21 -10.71
CA ILE A 71 -4.58 2.74 -10.62
C ILE A 71 -4.48 1.24 -10.29
N LYS A 72 -5.38 0.71 -9.44
CA LYS A 72 -5.40 -0.72 -9.09
C LYS A 72 -5.72 -1.61 -10.30
N LEU A 73 -6.73 -1.25 -11.10
CA LEU A 73 -7.12 -2.03 -12.29
C LEU A 73 -6.09 -1.88 -13.40
N TRP A 74 -5.53 -0.68 -13.57
CA TRP A 74 -4.37 -0.46 -14.44
C TRP A 74 -3.22 -1.42 -14.08
N TYR A 75 -2.89 -1.54 -12.78
CA TYR A 75 -1.81 -2.42 -12.32
C TYR A 75 -2.06 -3.89 -12.67
N VAL A 76 -3.30 -4.36 -12.55
CA VAL A 76 -3.69 -5.73 -12.93
C VAL A 76 -3.48 -5.98 -14.44
N HIS A 77 -3.91 -5.05 -15.29
CA HIS A 77 -3.74 -5.19 -16.74
C HIS A 77 -2.29 -5.06 -17.20
N SER A 78 -1.52 -4.16 -16.58
CA SER A 78 -0.08 -4.02 -16.83
C SER A 78 0.68 -5.26 -16.38
N HIS A 79 0.31 -5.86 -15.25
CA HIS A 79 0.87 -7.13 -14.81
C HIS A 79 0.61 -8.23 -15.85
N ALA A 80 -0.64 -8.38 -16.30
CA ALA A 80 -0.96 -9.33 -17.37
C ALA A 80 -0.15 -9.06 -18.65
N ALA A 81 0.07 -7.79 -19.02
CA ALA A 81 0.89 -7.41 -20.17
C ALA A 81 2.37 -7.79 -20.00
N VAL A 82 2.97 -7.56 -18.82
CA VAL A 82 4.36 -7.98 -18.50
C VAL A 82 4.51 -9.49 -18.53
N THR A 83 3.59 -10.22 -17.89
CA THR A 83 3.61 -11.68 -17.89
C THR A 83 3.47 -12.21 -19.31
N TYR A 84 2.53 -11.66 -20.08
CA TYR A 84 2.31 -12.06 -21.46
C TYR A 84 3.53 -11.79 -22.34
N LEU A 85 4.10 -10.58 -22.22
CA LEU A 85 5.29 -10.18 -22.95
C LEU A 85 6.49 -11.07 -22.59
N SER A 86 6.68 -11.40 -21.31
CA SER A 86 7.78 -12.28 -20.84
C SER A 86 7.79 -13.64 -21.55
N HIS A 87 6.62 -14.23 -21.81
CA HIS A 87 6.51 -15.51 -22.50
C HIS A 87 6.61 -15.41 -24.02
N ASN A 88 6.48 -14.21 -24.58
CA ASN A 88 6.34 -14.00 -26.02
C ASN A 88 7.34 -12.97 -26.60
N VAL A 89 8.39 -12.61 -25.85
CA VAL A 89 9.38 -11.58 -26.22
C VAL A 89 9.93 -11.79 -27.63
N ALA A 90 10.34 -13.02 -27.96
CA ALA A 90 10.91 -13.32 -29.27
C ALA A 90 9.90 -13.08 -30.41
N GLN A 91 8.64 -13.50 -30.25
CA GLN A 91 7.63 -13.35 -31.30
C GLN A 91 7.16 -11.91 -31.48
N VAL A 92 7.03 -11.16 -30.38
CA VAL A 92 6.64 -9.74 -30.42
C VAL A 92 7.81 -8.89 -30.92
N GLY A 93 9.03 -9.21 -30.49
CA GLY A 93 10.24 -8.44 -30.78
C GLY A 93 10.72 -8.52 -32.23
N GLU A 94 10.37 -9.57 -32.99
CA GLU A 94 10.76 -9.71 -34.41
C GLU A 94 9.96 -8.78 -35.33
N LEU A 95 8.72 -8.43 -34.96
CA LEU A 95 7.80 -7.68 -35.82
C LEU A 95 7.90 -6.15 -35.56
N PRO A 96 7.91 -5.29 -36.61
CA PRO A 96 7.98 -3.83 -36.46
C PRO A 96 6.85 -3.24 -35.59
N VAL A 97 5.64 -3.80 -35.68
CA VAL A 97 4.48 -3.40 -34.87
C VAL A 97 4.70 -3.78 -33.40
N GLY A 98 5.21 -4.98 -33.14
CA GLY A 98 5.50 -5.43 -31.77
C GLY A 98 6.59 -4.59 -31.11
N LYS A 99 7.66 -4.23 -31.83
CA LYS A 99 8.68 -3.26 -31.34
C LYS A 99 8.07 -1.91 -30.94
N SER A 100 7.08 -1.42 -31.71
CA SER A 100 6.40 -0.15 -31.44
C SER A 100 5.49 -0.23 -30.20
N ILE A 101 4.83 -1.36 -30.00
CA ILE A 101 4.02 -1.64 -28.81
C ILE A 101 4.90 -1.75 -27.57
N ILE A 102 6.02 -2.51 -27.64
CA ILE A 102 6.99 -2.60 -26.55
C ILE A 102 7.49 -1.21 -26.15
N ARG A 103 7.85 -0.37 -27.12
CA ARG A 103 8.28 1.01 -26.85
C ARG A 103 7.19 1.85 -26.19
N SER A 104 5.94 1.72 -26.64
CA SER A 104 4.81 2.43 -26.04
C SER A 104 4.57 2.00 -24.60
N PHE A 105 4.71 0.70 -24.33
CA PHE A 105 4.63 0.17 -22.98
C PHE A 105 5.79 0.63 -22.10
N SER A 106 7.03 0.62 -22.61
CA SER A 106 8.20 1.15 -21.91
C SER A 106 7.99 2.60 -21.46
N ARG A 107 7.34 3.44 -22.28
CA ARG A 107 7.04 4.82 -21.92
C ARG A 107 6.11 4.90 -20.71
N ILE A 108 5.02 4.13 -20.72
CA ILE A 108 4.04 4.09 -19.62
C ILE A 108 4.71 3.66 -18.33
N GLU A 109 5.50 2.59 -18.37
CA GLU A 109 6.23 2.09 -17.20
C GLU A 109 7.24 3.12 -16.67
N ALA A 110 8.01 3.76 -17.54
CA ALA A 110 8.95 4.81 -17.14
C ALA A 110 8.22 6.04 -16.56
N TYR A 111 7.07 6.43 -17.10
CA TYR A 111 6.26 7.51 -16.52
C TYR A 111 5.79 7.19 -15.12
N LEU A 112 5.37 5.95 -14.90
CA LEU A 112 4.90 5.51 -13.59
C LEU A 112 6.03 5.37 -12.60
N GLU A 113 7.20 4.93 -13.02
CA GLU A 113 8.39 4.95 -12.17
C GLU A 113 8.74 6.38 -11.69
N ILE A 114 8.62 7.38 -12.58
CA ILE A 114 8.81 8.80 -12.21
C ILE A 114 7.68 9.29 -11.30
N PHE A 115 6.45 8.80 -11.47
CA PHE A 115 5.29 9.19 -10.66
C PHE A 115 5.32 8.59 -9.27
N ASP A 116 5.45 7.27 -9.20
CA ASP A 116 5.62 6.46 -8.00
C ASP A 116 6.14 5.06 -8.41
N ARG A 117 7.37 4.74 -7.97
CA ARG A 117 8.06 3.48 -8.26
C ARG A 117 7.26 2.24 -7.85
N SER A 118 6.38 2.34 -6.85
CA SER A 118 5.54 1.20 -6.42
C SER A 118 4.49 0.79 -7.46
N TYR A 119 4.17 1.67 -8.41
CA TYR A 119 3.18 1.38 -9.46
C TYR A 119 3.79 0.80 -10.73
N THR A 120 5.10 0.90 -10.98
CA THR A 120 5.66 0.24 -12.17
C THR A 120 5.72 -1.29 -11.98
N ALA A 121 5.33 -2.02 -13.02
CA ALA A 121 5.40 -3.48 -13.06
C ALA A 121 6.84 -3.98 -13.33
N CYS A 122 7.77 -3.09 -13.72
CA CYS A 122 9.16 -3.42 -14.03
C CYS A 122 9.99 -3.81 -12.80
N HIS A 123 9.69 -3.27 -11.61
CA HIS A 123 10.47 -3.53 -10.39
C HIS A 123 9.89 -4.65 -9.52
N SER A 124 8.59 -4.92 -9.63
CA SER A 124 7.89 -5.87 -8.77
C SER A 124 7.75 -7.27 -9.39
N LEU A 125 7.71 -7.38 -10.73
CA LEU A 125 7.14 -8.57 -11.40
C LEU A 125 7.84 -8.96 -12.72
N ALA A 126 8.42 -7.99 -13.44
CA ALA A 126 9.09 -8.28 -14.70
C ALA A 126 10.34 -9.15 -14.49
N THR A 127 10.49 -10.19 -15.32
CA THR A 127 11.75 -10.93 -15.39
C THR A 127 12.88 -9.97 -15.76
N SER A 128 14.10 -10.24 -15.29
CA SER A 128 15.29 -9.42 -15.59
C SER A 128 15.46 -9.15 -17.09
N ASN A 129 15.04 -10.10 -17.94
CA ASN A 129 15.03 -9.99 -19.39
C ASN A 129 14.03 -8.93 -19.91
N VAL A 130 12.79 -8.90 -19.40
CA VAL A 130 11.80 -7.92 -19.84
C VAL A 130 12.13 -6.52 -19.35
N SER A 131 12.57 -6.35 -18.11
CA SER A 131 13.01 -5.03 -17.61
C SER A 131 14.20 -4.50 -18.40
N ALA A 132 15.20 -5.35 -18.70
CA ALA A 132 16.32 -4.98 -19.56
C ALA A 132 15.87 -4.61 -20.98
N MET A 133 14.92 -5.34 -21.56
CA MET A 133 14.36 -5.04 -22.88
C MET A 133 13.62 -3.69 -22.89
N LEU A 134 12.76 -3.43 -21.89
CA LEU A 134 11.99 -2.19 -21.81
C LEU A 134 12.92 -0.97 -21.68
N GLY A 135 13.95 -1.08 -20.82
CA GLY A 135 15.00 -0.06 -20.68
C GLY A 135 15.82 0.11 -21.97
N THR A 136 16.21 -0.98 -22.61
CA THR A 136 16.96 -0.95 -23.89
C THR A 136 16.15 -0.30 -25.01
N SER A 137 14.84 -0.57 -25.08
CA SER A 137 13.92 0.03 -26.06
C SER A 137 13.87 1.55 -25.96
N LEU A 138 13.90 2.12 -24.75
CA LEU A 138 13.99 3.57 -24.54
C LEU A 138 15.38 4.12 -24.80
N ARG A 139 16.42 3.48 -24.24
CA ARG A 139 17.83 3.91 -24.38
C ARG A 139 18.28 3.99 -25.83
N THR A 140 17.87 3.03 -26.66
CA THR A 140 18.25 2.92 -28.08
C THR A 140 17.24 3.55 -29.03
N SER A 141 16.15 4.14 -28.51
CA SER A 141 15.14 4.80 -29.34
C SER A 141 15.78 5.92 -30.16
N THR A 142 15.34 6.08 -31.40
CA THR A 142 15.73 7.22 -32.24
C THR A 142 15.06 8.51 -31.78
N ASP A 143 13.92 8.42 -31.11
CA ASP A 143 13.23 9.56 -30.51
C ASP A 143 14.00 10.04 -29.25
N PRO A 144 14.51 11.29 -29.22
CA PRO A 144 15.14 11.84 -28.03
C PRO A 144 14.25 11.79 -26.80
N PHE A 145 12.93 11.97 -26.92
CA PHE A 145 12.03 12.00 -25.77
C PHE A 145 11.98 10.67 -25.01
N ASP A 146 12.11 9.55 -25.71
CA ASP A 146 12.19 8.22 -25.09
C ASP A 146 13.49 8.04 -24.31
N ARG A 147 14.60 8.54 -24.85
CA ARG A 147 15.89 8.51 -24.17
C ARG A 147 15.87 9.37 -22.90
N LEU A 148 15.12 10.48 -22.89
CA LEU A 148 14.93 11.26 -21.66
C LEU A 148 14.17 10.48 -20.58
N LEU A 149 13.14 9.71 -20.95
CA LEU A 149 12.41 8.83 -20.03
C LEU A 149 13.29 7.75 -19.40
N TYR A 150 14.31 7.29 -20.13
CA TYR A 150 15.30 6.36 -19.59
C TYR A 150 16.25 7.03 -18.57
N ILE A 151 16.54 8.32 -18.73
CA ILE A 151 17.51 9.04 -17.88
C ILE A 151 16.88 9.52 -16.58
N LEU A 152 15.66 10.09 -16.62
CA LEU A 152 15.05 10.77 -15.47
C LEU A 152 14.86 9.91 -14.21
N PRO A 153 14.40 8.64 -14.28
CA PRO A 153 14.30 7.77 -13.10
C PRO A 153 15.65 7.63 -12.38
N ARG A 154 16.73 7.43 -13.13
CA ARG A 154 18.11 7.29 -12.60
C ARG A 154 18.63 8.57 -11.94
N VAL A 155 18.16 9.75 -12.39
CA VAL A 155 18.43 11.02 -11.70
C VAL A 155 17.73 11.06 -10.33
N GLY A 156 16.50 10.56 -10.26
CA GLY A 156 15.75 10.44 -9.00
C GLY A 156 16.42 9.50 -8.00
N GLU A 157 16.80 8.30 -8.45
CA GLU A 157 17.51 7.32 -7.62
C GLU A 157 18.82 7.89 -7.05
N PHE A 158 19.63 8.52 -7.91
CA PHE A 158 20.88 9.14 -7.48
C PHE A 158 20.68 10.25 -6.44
N GLU A 159 19.67 11.10 -6.62
CA GLU A 159 19.37 12.17 -5.65
C GLU A 159 18.88 11.60 -4.31
N GLU A 160 18.07 10.55 -4.33
CA GLU A 160 17.60 9.86 -3.12
C GLU A 160 18.78 9.25 -2.35
N GLU A 161 19.70 8.60 -3.05
CA GLU A 161 20.93 8.04 -2.47
C GLU A 161 21.82 9.12 -1.85
N CYS A 162 21.98 10.26 -2.53
CA CYS A 162 22.70 11.42 -2.00
C CYS A 162 22.06 12.01 -0.72
N ARG A 163 20.72 11.93 -0.61
CA ARG A 163 19.97 12.42 0.56
C ARG A 163 20.04 11.47 1.74
N THR A 164 19.99 10.17 1.50
CA THR A 164 20.03 9.14 2.54
C THR A 164 21.44 8.91 3.07
N SER A 165 22.47 9.15 2.24
CA SER A 165 23.88 8.98 2.59
C SER A 165 24.70 10.26 2.29
N PRO A 166 24.53 11.34 3.07
CA PRO A 166 25.21 12.62 2.83
C PRO A 166 26.71 12.54 3.19
N GLN A 167 27.53 11.98 2.28
CA GLN A 167 28.99 11.97 2.37
C GLN A 167 29.63 12.51 1.08
N LEU A 168 30.79 13.13 1.20
CA LEU A 168 31.61 13.57 0.07
C LEU A 168 32.52 12.42 -0.40
N ASP A 169 31.95 11.39 -1.00
CA ASP A 169 32.73 10.35 -1.68
C ASP A 169 32.96 10.70 -3.17
N SER A 170 34.14 10.34 -3.67
CA SER A 170 34.53 10.28 -5.07
C SER A 170 33.53 9.52 -5.95
N HIS A 171 32.85 8.51 -5.40
CA HIS A 171 31.80 7.73 -6.04
C HIS A 171 30.63 8.58 -6.58
N TRP A 172 30.05 9.45 -5.74
CA TRP A 172 28.92 10.32 -6.12
C TRP A 172 29.27 11.27 -7.26
N ARG A 173 30.49 11.81 -7.24
CA ARG A 173 30.96 12.74 -8.28
C ARG A 173 31.09 12.06 -9.64
N ILE A 174 31.49 10.79 -9.66
CA ILE A 174 31.63 10.01 -10.90
C ILE A 174 30.24 9.69 -11.46
N GLN A 175 29.31 9.20 -10.63
CA GLN A 175 27.96 8.89 -11.07
C GLN A 175 27.19 10.13 -11.55
N ALA A 176 27.26 11.25 -10.81
CA ALA A 176 26.69 12.52 -11.24
C ALA A 176 27.25 12.96 -12.60
N ARG A 177 28.57 12.86 -12.79
CA ARG A 177 29.22 13.22 -14.07
C ARG A 177 28.70 12.38 -15.22
N ASN A 178 28.58 11.07 -15.04
CA ASN A 178 28.06 10.17 -16.09
C ASN A 178 26.62 10.55 -16.49
N LEU A 179 25.74 10.81 -15.53
CA LEU A 179 24.36 11.23 -15.81
C LEU A 179 24.29 12.63 -16.45
N ILE A 180 25.14 13.57 -16.01
CA ILE A 180 25.27 14.90 -16.62
C ILE A 180 25.72 14.78 -18.08
N ASP A 181 26.71 13.95 -18.37
CA ASP A 181 27.21 13.73 -19.72
C ASP A 181 26.16 13.07 -20.62
N GLU A 182 25.36 12.16 -20.07
CA GLU A 182 24.22 11.54 -20.76
C GLU A 182 23.11 12.56 -21.07
N LEU A 183 22.75 13.43 -20.12
CA LEU A 183 21.82 14.54 -20.33
C LEU A 183 22.35 15.54 -21.38
N LYS A 184 23.64 15.87 -21.34
CA LYS A 184 24.27 16.76 -22.34
C LYS A 184 24.33 16.12 -23.73
N ALA A 185 24.55 14.81 -23.81
CA ALA A 185 24.45 14.05 -25.06
C ALA A 185 23.01 14.05 -25.59
N TRP A 186 22.03 13.86 -24.72
CA TRP A 186 20.61 14.00 -25.05
C TRP A 186 20.29 15.40 -25.59
N ARG A 187 20.74 16.46 -24.91
CA ARG A 187 20.52 17.84 -25.37
C ARG A 187 21.13 18.11 -26.74
N ARG A 188 22.31 17.57 -27.02
CA ARG A 188 22.97 17.67 -28.35
C ARG A 188 22.23 16.92 -29.45
N SER A 189 21.39 15.96 -29.09
CA SER A 189 20.59 15.19 -30.06
C SER A 189 19.28 15.85 -30.47
N LEU A 190 18.90 16.96 -29.82
CA LEU A 190 17.69 17.70 -30.16
C LEU A 190 17.91 18.59 -31.40
N PRO A 191 16.89 18.78 -32.25
CA PRO A 191 16.92 19.80 -33.30
C PRO A 191 17.08 21.20 -32.72
N ASP A 192 17.79 22.10 -33.41
CA ASP A 192 18.00 23.49 -32.96
C ASP A 192 16.69 24.25 -32.68
N ARG A 193 15.62 23.92 -33.42
CA ARG A 193 14.28 24.51 -33.22
C ARG A 193 13.60 24.12 -31.90
N ASP A 194 14.01 23.02 -31.27
CA ASP A 194 13.44 22.49 -30.02
C ASP A 194 14.30 22.91 -28.80
N VAL A 195 15.34 23.72 -29.02
CA VAL A 195 16.28 24.19 -28.00
C VAL A 195 16.29 25.73 -28.00
N PRO A 196 16.20 26.38 -26.83
CA PRO A 196 16.36 27.83 -26.75
C PRO A 196 17.77 28.27 -27.21
N SER A 197 17.88 29.39 -27.91
CA SER A 197 19.20 29.94 -28.27
C SER A 197 19.97 30.42 -27.03
N ALA A 198 21.31 30.43 -27.10
CA ALA A 198 22.14 30.87 -25.98
C ALA A 198 21.82 32.32 -25.57
N ASP A 199 21.65 33.22 -26.54
CA ASP A 199 21.27 34.61 -26.29
C ASP A 199 19.91 34.73 -25.59
N GLU A 200 18.93 33.90 -25.95
CA GLU A 200 17.63 33.89 -25.30
C GLU A 200 17.69 33.37 -23.86
N VAL A 201 18.56 32.40 -23.57
CA VAL A 201 18.81 31.86 -22.23
C VAL A 201 19.59 32.85 -21.36
N ASP A 202 20.52 33.59 -21.96
CA ASP A 202 21.45 34.51 -21.30
C ASP A 202 20.94 35.95 -21.19
N ALA A 203 19.86 36.31 -21.89
CA ALA A 203 19.18 37.58 -21.71
C ALA A 203 18.86 37.85 -20.23
N ASP A 204 18.63 39.12 -19.86
CA ASP A 204 18.05 39.54 -18.57
C ASP A 204 16.53 39.80 -18.70
N PRO A 205 15.70 38.74 -18.61
CA PRO A 205 14.26 38.74 -18.88
C PRO A 205 13.42 38.92 -17.61
N TRP A 206 14.05 39.07 -16.43
CA TRP A 206 13.35 39.15 -15.16
C TRP A 206 13.55 40.52 -14.54
N LYS A 207 12.46 41.11 -14.08
CA LYS A 207 12.48 42.33 -13.27
C LYS A 207 11.62 42.10 -12.04
N LEU A 208 12.06 42.63 -10.91
CA LEU A 208 11.16 42.79 -9.76
C LEU A 208 10.17 43.90 -10.11
N SER A 209 8.91 43.73 -9.73
CA SER A 209 7.92 44.79 -9.73
C SER A 209 8.37 46.00 -8.90
N ASP A 210 7.76 47.16 -9.11
CA ASP A 210 8.11 48.39 -8.39
C ASP A 210 7.98 48.25 -6.86
N ASP A 211 7.16 47.32 -6.38
CA ASP A 211 6.99 46.97 -4.95
C ASP A 211 8.01 45.93 -4.42
N SER A 212 8.98 45.51 -5.25
CA SER A 212 10.02 44.52 -4.94
C SER A 212 9.52 43.13 -4.50
N SER A 213 8.23 42.82 -4.69
CA SER A 213 7.60 41.60 -4.15
C SER A 213 7.32 40.51 -5.20
N THR A 214 7.15 40.91 -6.47
CA THR A 214 6.68 40.02 -7.55
C THR A 214 7.70 39.93 -8.67
N LEU A 215 7.99 38.70 -9.10
CA LEU A 215 8.90 38.45 -10.22
C LEU A 215 8.13 38.56 -11.55
N ILE A 216 8.48 39.55 -12.38
CA ILE A 216 7.97 39.66 -13.74
C ILE A 216 8.88 38.83 -14.65
N ILE A 217 8.35 37.76 -15.22
CA ILE A 217 9.09 36.82 -16.07
C ILE A 217 8.70 37.03 -17.53
N ARG A 218 9.65 37.44 -18.38
CA ARG A 218 9.41 37.52 -19.83
C ARG A 218 9.30 36.11 -20.46
N PRO A 219 8.19 35.78 -21.14
CA PRO A 219 7.99 34.48 -21.76
C PRO A 219 9.10 34.08 -22.74
N LEU A 220 9.50 32.82 -22.70
CA LEU A 220 10.42 32.21 -23.66
C LEU A 220 9.67 31.11 -24.43
N THR A 221 9.39 31.37 -25.71
CA THR A 221 8.56 30.48 -26.54
C THR A 221 9.41 29.82 -27.61
N LEU A 222 9.36 28.50 -27.70
CA LEU A 222 9.97 27.73 -28.79
C LEU A 222 9.03 27.68 -30.00
N SER A 223 8.73 28.85 -30.58
CA SER A 223 7.72 28.99 -31.64
C SER A 223 8.06 28.27 -32.94
N ARG A 224 9.34 27.94 -33.15
CA ARG A 224 9.83 27.18 -34.31
C ARG A 224 9.73 25.66 -34.11
N ALA A 225 9.48 25.19 -32.88
CA ALA A 225 9.30 23.77 -32.60
C ALA A 225 7.98 23.27 -33.18
N ALA A 226 7.96 22.04 -33.68
CA ALA A 226 6.74 21.43 -34.22
C ALA A 226 5.66 21.24 -33.14
N ASN A 227 6.09 21.03 -31.89
CA ASN A 227 5.23 21.05 -30.72
C ASN A 227 5.91 21.87 -29.61
N PRO A 228 5.61 23.18 -29.50
CA PRO A 228 6.25 24.08 -28.55
C PRO A 228 6.07 23.64 -27.09
N ALA A 229 4.90 23.08 -26.75
CA ALA A 229 4.62 22.59 -25.39
C ALA A 229 5.50 21.38 -25.05
N LYS A 230 5.60 20.39 -25.94
CA LYS A 230 6.45 19.21 -25.74
C LYS A 230 7.93 19.58 -25.64
N ALA A 231 8.41 20.46 -26.54
CA ALA A 231 9.79 20.92 -26.54
C ALA A 231 10.13 21.68 -25.25
N ALA A 232 9.27 22.62 -24.83
CA ALA A 232 9.44 23.37 -23.58
C ALA A 232 9.46 22.43 -22.36
N THR A 233 8.48 21.54 -22.24
CA THR A 233 8.38 20.57 -21.12
C THR A 233 9.63 19.71 -21.02
N SER A 234 10.07 19.10 -22.11
CA SER A 234 11.27 18.24 -22.09
C SER A 234 12.54 19.01 -21.78
N PHE A 235 12.68 20.22 -22.31
CA PHE A 235 13.82 21.07 -21.99
C PHE A 235 13.82 21.53 -20.52
N MET A 236 12.65 21.83 -19.96
CA MET A 236 12.51 22.12 -18.52
C MET A 236 12.98 20.95 -17.66
N HIS A 237 12.58 19.71 -17.98
CA HIS A 237 13.02 18.50 -17.28
C HIS A 237 14.54 18.30 -17.36
N TYR A 238 15.16 18.59 -18.50
CA TYR A 238 16.62 18.61 -18.63
C TYR A 238 17.27 19.63 -17.69
N LEU A 239 16.77 20.87 -17.66
CA LEU A 239 17.32 21.93 -16.81
C LEU A 239 17.20 21.60 -15.32
N VAL A 240 16.03 21.17 -14.85
CA VAL A 240 15.85 20.82 -13.42
C VAL A 240 16.66 19.59 -13.04
N SER A 241 16.85 18.64 -13.96
CA SER A 241 17.70 17.45 -13.70
C SER A 241 19.16 17.82 -13.54
N LEU A 242 19.68 18.75 -14.34
CA LEU A 242 21.04 19.28 -14.13
C LEU A 242 21.18 19.97 -12.76
N VAL A 243 20.20 20.80 -12.39
CA VAL A 243 20.19 21.45 -11.06
C VAL A 243 20.20 20.42 -9.93
N ARG A 244 19.42 19.34 -10.05
CA ARG A 244 19.34 18.25 -9.06
C ARG A 244 20.64 17.45 -8.95
N LEU A 245 21.25 17.07 -10.07
CA LEU A 245 22.50 16.31 -10.10
C LEU A 245 23.69 17.09 -9.53
N GLU A 246 23.69 18.42 -9.66
CA GLU A 246 24.73 19.30 -9.12
C GLU A 246 24.41 19.84 -7.72
N MET A 247 23.22 19.52 -7.17
CA MET A 247 22.80 19.95 -5.84
C MET A 247 23.63 19.25 -4.76
N LYS A 248 24.15 20.01 -3.80
CA LYS A 248 24.95 19.46 -2.70
C LYS A 248 24.10 19.28 -1.45
N TYR A 249 24.24 18.13 -0.80
CA TYR A 249 23.60 17.78 0.46
C TYR A 249 24.64 17.72 1.58
N SER A 250 24.31 18.24 2.77
CA SER A 250 25.21 18.23 3.95
C SER A 250 24.43 17.89 5.23
N PRO A 251 25.03 17.15 6.19
CA PRO A 251 24.37 16.81 7.44
C PRO A 251 23.98 18.09 8.23
N GLY A 252 22.78 18.13 8.80
CA GLY A 252 22.38 19.21 9.71
C GLY A 252 21.75 20.46 9.09
N ILE A 253 21.18 20.35 7.88
CA ILE A 253 20.45 21.41 7.13
C ILE A 253 21.38 22.35 6.34
N ARG A 254 21.61 22.01 5.08
CA ARG A 254 21.43 22.93 3.93
C ARG A 254 21.71 22.17 2.64
N ARG A 255 20.67 21.96 1.83
CA ARG A 255 20.86 21.81 0.39
C ARG A 255 21.56 23.07 -0.11
N LYS A 256 22.57 22.93 -0.95
CA LYS A 256 23.24 24.08 -1.56
C LYS A 256 23.00 24.03 -3.07
N LEU A 257 22.30 25.05 -3.57
CA LEU A 257 22.06 25.25 -4.98
C LEU A 257 23.40 25.42 -5.74
N PRO A 258 23.56 24.83 -6.94
CA PRO A 258 24.74 25.10 -7.77
C PRO A 258 24.78 26.57 -8.21
N GLU A 259 25.96 27.05 -8.58
CA GLU A 259 26.22 28.46 -8.92
C GLU A 259 25.26 28.99 -10.01
N ASN A 260 24.99 28.18 -11.03
CA ASN A 260 24.06 28.52 -12.10
C ASN A 260 22.60 28.15 -11.81
N GLY A 261 22.31 27.50 -10.68
CA GLY A 261 20.99 26.92 -10.40
C GLY A 261 19.86 27.95 -10.38
N ARG A 262 20.10 29.15 -9.86
CA ARG A 262 19.10 30.23 -9.85
C ARG A 262 18.72 30.63 -11.28
N LYS A 263 19.72 30.81 -12.15
CA LYS A 263 19.52 31.15 -13.56
C LYS A 263 18.75 30.05 -14.29
N LEU A 264 19.12 28.77 -14.10
CA LEU A 264 18.43 27.64 -14.74
C LEU A 264 16.97 27.53 -14.31
N ILE A 265 16.67 27.73 -13.02
CA ILE A 265 15.29 27.76 -12.50
C ILE A 265 14.48 28.91 -13.12
N LEU A 266 15.07 30.08 -13.29
CA LEU A 266 14.41 31.21 -13.95
C LEU A 266 14.12 30.91 -15.43
N VAL A 267 15.04 30.24 -16.13
CA VAL A 267 14.81 29.78 -17.51
C VAL A 267 13.65 28.78 -17.59
N VAL A 268 13.55 27.86 -16.61
CA VAL A 268 12.39 26.93 -16.48
C VAL A 268 11.08 27.71 -16.35
N CYS A 269 11.05 28.76 -15.51
CA CYS A 269 9.87 29.60 -15.35
C CYS A 269 9.51 30.35 -16.65
N ARG A 270 10.50 30.83 -17.41
CA ARG A 270 10.26 31.49 -18.70
C ARG A 270 9.67 30.57 -19.75
N LEU A 271 10.13 29.32 -19.80
CA LEU A 271 9.58 28.30 -20.69
C LEU A 271 8.12 28.01 -20.34
N ALA A 272 7.81 27.89 -19.05
CA ALA A 272 6.42 27.75 -18.58
C ALA A 272 5.57 29.01 -18.86
N ALA A 273 6.15 30.21 -18.82
CA ALA A 273 5.46 31.44 -19.20
C ALA A 273 5.21 31.54 -20.72
N GLY A 274 6.09 30.93 -21.54
CA GLY A 274 5.98 30.86 -23.01
C GLY A 274 4.93 29.87 -23.51
N VAL A 275 4.45 28.97 -22.66
CA VAL A 275 3.42 27.99 -22.98
C VAL A 275 2.24 28.19 -22.03
N SER A 276 1.13 28.75 -22.53
CA SER A 276 -0.05 28.97 -21.68
C SER A 276 -0.51 27.67 -21.00
N SER A 277 -0.97 27.76 -19.76
CA SER A 277 -1.46 26.60 -18.99
C SER A 277 -2.61 25.88 -19.70
N SER A 278 -3.44 26.61 -20.45
CA SER A 278 -4.47 26.07 -21.33
C SER A 278 -3.92 25.26 -22.50
N VAL A 279 -2.85 25.73 -23.16
CA VAL A 279 -2.18 24.98 -24.24
C VAL A 279 -1.48 23.75 -23.66
N CYS A 280 -0.88 23.85 -22.48
CA CYS A 280 -0.29 22.71 -21.78
C CYS A 280 -1.35 21.64 -21.49
N ALA A 281 -2.48 22.04 -20.91
CA ALA A 281 -3.60 21.15 -20.61
C ALA A 281 -4.25 20.56 -21.88
N ALA A 282 -4.37 21.34 -22.96
CA ALA A 282 -4.97 20.91 -24.22
C ALA A 282 -4.06 20.01 -25.05
N SER A 283 -2.73 20.17 -24.94
CA SER A 283 -1.77 19.38 -25.71
C SER A 283 -1.82 17.89 -25.39
N ASN A 284 -2.49 17.50 -24.28
CA ASN A 284 -2.69 16.14 -23.80
C ASN A 284 -1.44 15.27 -23.99
N ALA A 285 -0.28 15.91 -23.76
CA ALA A 285 1.00 15.30 -23.98
C ALA A 285 1.13 14.21 -22.93
N TYR A 286 0.87 12.97 -23.31
CA TYR A 286 1.29 11.77 -22.59
C TYR A 286 2.82 11.82 -22.47
N GLY A 287 3.27 12.59 -21.50
CA GLY A 287 4.52 13.32 -21.47
C GLY A 287 4.97 13.53 -20.03
N HIS A 288 6.18 14.06 -19.84
CA HIS A 288 6.76 14.26 -18.50
C HIS A 288 5.97 15.25 -17.62
N GLY A 289 5.02 16.00 -18.20
CA GLY A 289 4.24 17.05 -17.54
C GLY A 289 5.07 18.29 -17.25
N MET A 290 4.46 19.47 -17.37
CA MET A 290 5.06 20.73 -16.99
C MET A 290 4.95 20.97 -15.48
N VAL A 291 3.86 20.51 -14.85
CA VAL A 291 3.63 20.61 -13.40
C VAL A 291 4.75 19.90 -12.60
N PRO A 292 5.19 18.67 -12.92
CA PRO A 292 6.32 18.04 -12.23
C PRO A 292 7.65 18.78 -12.39
N ALA A 293 7.94 19.34 -13.57
CA ALA A 293 9.15 20.14 -13.78
C ALA A 293 9.11 21.42 -12.91
N LEU A 294 7.96 22.07 -12.82
CA LEU A 294 7.75 23.25 -11.98
C LEU A 294 7.80 22.92 -10.49
N MET A 295 7.24 21.78 -10.07
CA MET A 295 7.39 21.29 -8.69
C MET A 295 8.87 21.05 -8.35
N ASN A 296 9.63 20.40 -9.23
CA ASN A 296 11.07 20.22 -9.04
C ASN A 296 11.80 21.57 -8.98
N ALA A 297 11.46 22.53 -9.85
CA ALA A 297 12.04 23.88 -9.80
C ALA A 297 11.69 24.62 -8.49
N TYR A 298 10.44 24.50 -8.02
CA TYR A 298 9.98 25.06 -6.74
C TYR A 298 10.76 24.48 -5.57
N TYR A 299 10.91 23.15 -5.55
CA TYR A 299 11.70 22.47 -4.53
C TYR A 299 13.16 22.88 -4.60
N SER A 300 13.80 22.89 -5.77
CA SER A 300 15.21 23.25 -5.90
C SER A 300 15.50 24.72 -5.61
N SER A 301 14.54 25.63 -5.81
CA SER A 301 14.75 27.08 -5.64
C SER A 301 14.97 27.50 -4.18
N ASP A 302 15.84 28.48 -3.98
CA ASP A 302 15.96 29.25 -2.73
C ASP A 302 15.41 30.69 -2.88
N ASP A 303 14.97 31.07 -4.09
CA ASP A 303 14.39 32.38 -4.39
C ASP A 303 12.87 32.38 -4.14
N GLN A 304 12.40 33.22 -3.22
CA GLN A 304 10.99 33.30 -2.84
C GLN A 304 10.10 33.88 -3.94
N ALA A 305 10.60 34.83 -4.73
CA ALA A 305 9.82 35.44 -5.80
C ALA A 305 9.60 34.42 -6.94
N ALA A 306 10.61 33.59 -7.24
CA ALA A 306 10.45 32.46 -8.16
C ALA A 306 9.48 31.40 -7.61
N LYS A 307 9.53 31.09 -6.31
CA LYS A 307 8.58 30.16 -5.67
C LYS A 307 7.13 30.64 -5.74
N ALA A 308 6.90 31.91 -5.45
CA ALA A 308 5.58 32.54 -5.54
C ALA A 308 5.05 32.46 -6.98
N TRP A 309 5.87 32.85 -7.96
CA TRP A 309 5.50 32.77 -9.37
C TRP A 309 5.13 31.34 -9.81
N ILE A 310 5.93 30.33 -9.43
CA ILE A 310 5.63 28.93 -9.76
C ILE A 310 4.32 28.47 -9.12
N LYS A 311 4.07 28.84 -7.86
CA LYS A 311 2.83 28.52 -7.15
C LYS A 311 1.61 29.10 -7.86
N ASP A 312 1.69 30.34 -8.32
CA ASP A 312 0.62 31.01 -9.06
C ASP A 312 0.38 30.36 -10.42
N TRP A 313 1.46 30.02 -11.15
CA TRP A 313 1.34 29.30 -12.42
C TRP A 313 0.61 27.96 -12.25
N ILE A 314 0.99 27.17 -11.23
CA ILE A 314 0.35 25.88 -10.96
C ILE A 314 -1.12 26.09 -10.56
N SER A 315 -1.41 27.12 -9.74
CA SER A 315 -2.77 27.53 -9.35
C SER A 315 -3.67 27.91 -10.52
N GLY A 316 -3.09 28.45 -11.60
CA GLY A 316 -3.78 28.76 -12.84
C GLY A 316 -3.96 27.58 -13.81
N PHE A 317 -3.61 26.34 -13.42
CA PHE A 317 -3.75 25.18 -14.29
C PHE A 317 -5.23 24.74 -14.38
N PRO A 318 -5.84 24.67 -15.58
CA PRO A 318 -7.31 24.63 -15.72
C PRO A 318 -7.95 23.26 -15.51
N ARG A 319 -7.17 22.21 -15.23
CA ARG A 319 -7.63 20.83 -15.07
C ARG A 319 -7.07 20.23 -13.79
N ASP A 320 -7.79 19.26 -13.24
CA ASP A 320 -7.32 18.52 -12.06
C ASP A 320 -6.16 17.55 -12.34
N ARG A 321 -5.85 17.35 -13.62
CA ARG A 321 -4.80 16.45 -14.10
C ARG A 321 -4.02 17.02 -15.27
N GLU A 322 -2.74 16.68 -15.31
CA GLU A 322 -1.87 16.81 -16.48
C GLU A 322 -1.34 15.41 -16.82
N GLY A 323 -1.96 14.72 -17.78
CA GLY A 323 -1.67 13.29 -18.01
C GLY A 323 -1.92 12.46 -16.73
N ILE A 324 -0.88 11.78 -16.24
CA ILE A 324 -0.94 10.99 -14.99
C ILE A 324 -0.76 11.85 -13.71
N TRP A 325 -0.33 13.10 -13.86
CA TRP A 325 0.00 13.98 -12.73
C TRP A 325 -1.26 14.60 -12.12
N ASN A 326 -1.41 14.47 -10.79
CA ASN A 326 -2.54 15.02 -10.05
C ASN A 326 -2.25 16.47 -9.61
N VAL A 327 -2.89 17.43 -10.28
CA VAL A 327 -2.68 18.86 -10.03
C VAL A 327 -3.24 19.27 -8.65
N ARG A 328 -4.37 18.68 -8.22
CA ARG A 328 -4.88 18.87 -6.84
C ARG A 328 -3.93 18.38 -5.77
N HIS A 329 -3.14 17.35 -6.06
CA HIS A 329 -2.10 16.90 -5.14
C HIS A 329 -0.94 17.89 -5.08
N ALA A 330 -0.50 18.42 -6.23
CA ALA A 330 0.50 19.48 -6.28
C ALA A 330 0.06 20.73 -5.48
N HIS A 331 -1.20 21.14 -5.57
CA HIS A 331 -1.74 22.23 -4.72
C HIS A 331 -1.62 21.94 -3.23
N ARG A 332 -1.99 20.72 -2.81
CA ARG A 332 -1.91 20.32 -1.40
C ARG A 332 -0.46 20.33 -0.90
N LEU A 333 0.47 19.84 -1.72
CA LEU A 333 1.91 19.88 -1.40
C LEU A 333 2.41 21.32 -1.31
N LEU A 334 2.13 22.17 -2.30
CA LEU A 334 2.53 23.58 -2.29
C LEU A 334 1.93 24.34 -1.11
N HIS A 335 0.70 24.05 -0.71
CA HIS A 335 0.10 24.62 0.49
C HIS A 335 0.83 24.16 1.76
N ALA A 336 1.14 22.87 1.87
CA ALA A 336 1.90 22.33 2.99
C ALA A 336 3.33 22.92 3.09
N ILE A 337 3.97 23.22 1.95
CA ILE A 337 5.35 23.74 1.90
C ILE A 337 5.41 25.28 2.03
N ALA A 338 4.44 25.99 1.44
CA ALA A 338 4.35 27.45 1.48
C ALA A 338 3.77 27.99 2.80
N THR A 339 3.46 27.11 3.74
CA THR A 339 3.21 27.47 5.13
C THR A 339 4.54 27.28 5.88
N PRO A 340 5.46 28.26 5.87
CA PRO A 340 6.71 28.13 6.61
C PRO A 340 6.39 28.12 8.12
N PRO A 341 7.18 27.41 8.96
CA PRO A 341 6.94 27.26 10.40
C PRO A 341 7.14 28.55 11.22
N GLU A 342 7.09 29.74 10.62
CA GLU A 342 7.71 30.96 11.18
C GLU A 342 6.87 32.25 11.11
N ALA A 343 5.60 32.20 10.69
CA ALA A 343 4.63 33.22 11.14
C ALA A 343 4.08 32.93 12.55
N SER A 344 4.66 31.93 13.23
CA SER A 344 4.47 31.61 14.64
C SER A 344 5.82 31.36 15.31
N ALA A 345 6.67 32.39 15.38
CA ALA A 345 7.86 32.33 16.23
C ALA A 345 8.04 33.62 17.04
N GLN A 346 6.99 34.00 17.76
CA GLN A 346 7.15 34.54 19.13
C GLN A 346 5.94 34.19 20.02
N ALA A 347 5.43 32.98 19.82
CA ALA A 347 5.12 32.11 20.93
C ALA A 347 5.86 30.82 20.58
N SER A 348 6.72 30.33 21.47
CA SER A 348 7.33 29.02 21.38
C SER A 348 6.26 27.98 21.02
N GLN A 349 6.15 27.55 19.77
CA GLN A 349 5.41 26.33 19.49
C GLN A 349 6.26 25.19 20.03
N PRO A 350 5.79 24.48 21.06
CA PRO A 350 6.57 23.39 21.64
C PRO A 350 6.85 22.38 20.54
N LYS A 351 8.08 21.84 20.50
CA LYS A 351 8.36 20.64 19.70
C LYS A 351 7.37 19.58 20.20
N LEU A 352 6.33 19.31 19.42
CA LEU A 352 5.28 18.35 19.78
C LEU A 352 5.98 17.06 20.21
N GLY A 353 5.63 16.56 21.39
CA GLY A 353 6.26 15.37 21.92
C GLY A 353 6.02 14.16 21.01
N GLU A 354 7.00 13.26 20.99
CA GLU A 354 6.95 12.02 20.23
C GLU A 354 6.67 10.86 21.18
N LEU A 355 5.87 9.89 20.73
CA LEU A 355 5.66 8.65 21.47
C LEU A 355 6.98 7.88 21.57
N ARG A 356 7.48 7.71 22.79
CA ARG A 356 8.76 7.06 23.06
C ARG A 356 8.79 6.45 24.47
N SER A 357 9.57 5.40 24.65
CA SER A 357 9.83 4.79 25.96
C SER A 357 10.84 5.59 26.80
N LYS A 358 11.72 6.36 26.15
CA LYS A 358 12.72 7.17 26.85
C LYS A 358 12.06 8.26 27.69
N GLY A 359 12.32 8.23 29.00
CA GLY A 359 11.69 9.14 29.96
C GLY A 359 10.35 8.63 30.51
N MET A 360 10.01 7.35 30.29
CA MET A 360 8.81 6.74 30.87
C MET A 360 8.86 6.80 32.39
N HIS A 361 7.87 7.45 33.00
CA HIS A 361 7.65 7.44 34.44
C HIS A 361 7.13 6.07 34.87
N ARG A 362 7.66 5.52 35.96
CA ARG A 362 7.34 4.17 36.44
C ARG A 362 6.85 4.24 37.88
N ASP A 363 5.54 4.13 38.05
CA ASP A 363 4.88 3.93 39.33
C ASP A 363 4.52 2.44 39.47
N LEU A 364 5.49 1.67 39.97
CA LEU A 364 5.39 0.21 40.02
C LEU A 364 4.87 -0.24 41.39
N VAL A 365 3.89 -1.13 41.36
CA VAL A 365 3.40 -1.86 42.53
C VAL A 365 4.54 -2.78 43.03
N PRO A 366 4.90 -2.74 44.33
CA PRO A 366 5.87 -3.68 44.89
C PRO A 366 5.45 -5.12 44.65
N GLU A 367 6.40 -6.01 44.35
CA GLU A 367 6.11 -7.41 44.01
C GLU A 367 5.30 -8.14 45.08
N SER A 368 5.51 -7.80 46.36
CA SER A 368 4.75 -8.31 47.51
C SER A 368 3.26 -7.99 47.48
N GLU A 369 2.85 -6.96 46.72
CA GLU A 369 1.48 -6.46 46.64
C GLU A 369 0.75 -6.87 45.34
N GLN A 370 1.45 -7.48 44.37
CA GLN A 370 0.90 -7.80 43.03
C GLN A 370 0.01 -9.05 42.99
N GLY A 371 -0.24 -9.73 44.11
CA GLY A 371 -0.96 -11.02 44.14
C GLY A 371 -0.21 -12.16 43.44
N PRO A 372 -0.71 -13.42 43.56
CA PRO A 372 -0.09 -14.57 42.90
C PRO A 372 -0.36 -14.56 41.39
N VAL A 373 0.62 -15.03 40.60
CA VAL A 373 0.45 -15.23 39.15
C VAL A 373 -0.43 -16.48 38.94
N PRO A 374 -1.60 -16.36 38.28
CA PRO A 374 -2.45 -17.52 38.00
C PRO A 374 -1.74 -18.59 37.20
N ALA A 375 -1.91 -19.86 37.61
CA ALA A 375 -1.35 -21.01 36.90
C ALA A 375 -1.89 -21.11 35.46
N SER A 376 -1.19 -21.86 34.61
CA SER A 376 -1.53 -22.01 33.18
C SER A 376 -2.92 -22.63 32.94
N ASP A 377 -3.41 -23.46 33.85
CA ASP A 377 -4.72 -24.13 33.84
C ASP A 377 -5.79 -23.44 34.71
N ASP A 378 -5.46 -22.29 35.31
CA ASP A 378 -6.39 -21.56 36.18
C ASP A 378 -7.64 -21.11 35.39
N PRO A 379 -8.86 -21.45 35.88
CA PRO A 379 -10.13 -21.04 35.27
C PRO A 379 -10.23 -19.53 35.01
N VAL A 380 -9.55 -18.68 35.79
CA VAL A 380 -9.56 -17.22 35.61
C VAL A 380 -9.07 -16.81 34.22
N ARG A 381 -8.14 -17.56 33.61
CA ARG A 381 -7.62 -17.30 32.26
C ARG A 381 -8.70 -17.44 31.19
N PHE A 382 -9.67 -18.35 31.39
CA PHE A 382 -10.81 -18.53 30.49
C PHE A 382 -11.82 -17.38 30.58
N THR A 383 -11.83 -16.64 31.68
CA THR A 383 -12.69 -15.45 31.81
C THR A 383 -12.19 -14.28 30.97
N GLN A 384 -10.90 -14.26 30.61
CA GLN A 384 -10.22 -13.14 29.93
C GLN A 384 -10.30 -11.81 30.70
N LYS A 385 -10.57 -11.86 32.01
CA LYS A 385 -10.66 -10.69 32.91
C LYS A 385 -9.37 -10.44 33.70
N ALA A 386 -8.52 -11.47 33.86
CA ALA A 386 -7.26 -11.33 34.58
C ALA A 386 -6.23 -10.56 33.75
N THR A 387 -5.54 -9.63 34.40
CA THR A 387 -4.48 -8.81 33.82
C THR A 387 -3.22 -8.90 34.67
N THR A 388 -2.12 -8.39 34.13
CA THR A 388 -0.91 -8.18 34.93
C THR A 388 -1.05 -6.93 35.83
N ALA A 389 -0.02 -6.66 36.63
CA ALA A 389 -0.07 -5.63 37.67
C ALA A 389 -0.15 -4.20 37.12
N HIS A 390 0.42 -3.95 35.93
CA HIS A 390 0.58 -2.60 35.42
C HIS A 390 -0.05 -2.39 34.04
N MET A 391 -0.27 -1.13 33.69
CA MET A 391 -0.57 -0.68 32.34
C MET A 391 0.29 0.54 31.99
N VAL A 392 0.49 0.77 30.69
CA VAL A 392 1.07 2.02 30.18
C VAL A 392 -0.06 2.95 29.75
N LYS A 393 0.10 4.24 30.01
CA LYS A 393 -0.72 5.33 29.47
C LYS A 393 0.18 6.39 28.85
N VAL A 394 -0.24 6.96 27.72
CA VAL A 394 0.42 8.12 27.12
C VAL A 394 -0.65 9.04 26.58
N ARG A 395 -0.73 10.24 27.13
CA ARG A 395 -1.65 11.27 26.65
C ARG A 395 -1.05 11.96 25.43
N TRP A 396 -1.91 12.37 24.51
CA TRP A 396 -1.58 13.22 23.38
C TRP A 396 -2.53 14.40 23.33
N THR A 397 -2.01 15.59 23.07
CA THR A 397 -2.82 16.80 22.81
C THR A 397 -2.39 17.43 21.49
N ALA A 398 -3.31 18.09 20.80
CA ALA A 398 -3.02 18.83 19.57
C ALA A 398 -2.00 19.97 19.80
N GLU A 399 -1.97 20.53 21.01
CA GLU A 399 -1.06 21.61 21.40
C GLU A 399 0.36 21.13 21.71
N ASN A 400 0.51 20.01 22.45
CA ASN A 400 1.80 19.60 23.01
C ASN A 400 2.34 18.28 22.42
N GLY A 401 1.55 17.56 21.62
CA GLY A 401 1.93 16.27 21.08
C GLY A 401 1.83 15.17 22.13
N TRP A 402 2.69 14.16 22.02
CA TRP A 402 2.76 13.04 22.97
C TRP A 402 3.45 13.47 24.26
N GLU A 403 2.80 13.24 25.39
CA GLU A 403 3.42 13.38 26.71
C GLU A 403 4.35 12.20 27.00
N ASN A 404 5.08 12.25 28.12
CA ASN A 404 5.89 11.11 28.54
C ASN A 404 5.01 9.91 28.86
N ALA A 405 5.49 8.71 28.55
CA ALA A 405 4.78 7.49 28.92
C ALA A 405 4.76 7.29 30.44
N GLU A 406 3.67 6.75 30.96
CA GLU A 406 3.52 6.39 32.36
C GLU A 406 3.18 4.92 32.47
N MET A 407 4.03 4.14 33.14
CA MET A 407 3.71 2.78 33.57
C MET A 407 3.19 2.87 35.00
N VAL A 408 1.93 2.51 35.20
CA VAL A 408 1.18 2.70 36.45
C VAL A 408 0.44 1.40 36.82
N PRO A 409 -0.08 1.27 38.05
CA PRO A 409 -0.93 0.13 38.40
C PRO A 409 -2.13 0.01 37.44
N TYR A 410 -2.47 -1.22 37.05
CA TYR A 410 -3.62 -1.49 36.19
C TYR A 410 -4.90 -1.00 36.86
N GLY A 411 -5.70 -0.21 36.13
CA GLY A 411 -6.87 0.43 36.70
C GLY A 411 -7.85 0.98 35.67
N LYS A 412 -8.92 1.59 36.19
CA LYS A 412 -9.96 2.22 35.36
C LYS A 412 -9.40 3.46 34.67
N ILE A 413 -9.84 3.70 33.43
CA ILE A 413 -9.59 4.95 32.71
C ILE A 413 -10.74 5.91 33.03
N SER A 414 -10.42 7.08 33.59
CA SER A 414 -11.39 8.16 33.79
C SER A 414 -11.53 8.94 32.49
N LEU A 415 -12.75 9.04 31.97
CA LEU A 415 -13.05 9.76 30.73
C LEU A 415 -14.15 10.77 30.97
N GLU A 416 -14.07 11.90 30.26
CA GLU A 416 -15.18 12.84 30.19
C GLU A 416 -16.39 12.18 29.53
N PRO A 417 -17.63 12.41 30.02
CA PRO A 417 -18.83 11.89 29.37
C PRO A 417 -18.98 12.36 27.93
N THR A 418 -18.37 13.49 27.55
CA THR A 418 -18.36 14.06 26.20
C THR A 418 -17.19 13.55 25.34
N ALA A 419 -16.39 12.59 25.81
CA ALA A 419 -15.26 12.07 25.06
C ALA A 419 -15.71 11.44 23.74
N SER A 420 -15.07 11.82 22.64
CA SER A 420 -15.45 11.41 21.28
C SER A 420 -15.54 9.89 21.10
N VAL A 421 -14.73 9.11 21.83
CA VAL A 421 -14.76 7.65 21.77
C VAL A 421 -16.12 7.07 22.18
N LEU A 422 -16.79 7.68 23.17
CA LEU A 422 -18.06 7.20 23.70
C LEU A 422 -19.24 7.41 22.73
N HIS A 423 -19.12 8.41 21.84
CA HIS A 423 -20.21 8.82 20.95
C HIS A 423 -19.98 8.45 19.49
N TYR A 424 -18.72 8.47 19.05
CA TYR A 424 -18.33 8.37 17.64
C TYR A 424 -17.30 7.28 17.35
N ALA A 425 -16.98 6.43 18.32
CA ALA A 425 -16.06 5.29 18.18
C ALA A 425 -14.70 5.67 17.55
N THR A 426 -14.16 6.83 17.96
CA THR A 426 -12.80 7.30 17.63
C THR A 426 -11.75 6.48 18.39
N GLU A 427 -11.70 5.20 18.09
CA GLU A 427 -10.84 4.23 18.78
C GLU A 427 -10.22 3.20 17.84
N THR A 428 -8.97 2.86 18.13
CA THR A 428 -8.22 1.79 17.48
C THR A 428 -7.60 0.90 18.52
N PHE A 429 -7.32 -0.34 18.13
CA PHE A 429 -6.58 -1.25 18.99
C PHE A 429 -5.73 -2.20 18.18
N GLU A 430 -4.75 -2.78 18.86
CA GLU A 430 -3.97 -3.89 18.37
C GLU A 430 -4.12 -5.13 19.26
N GLY A 431 -3.72 -6.26 18.71
CA GLY A 431 -3.73 -7.53 19.41
C GLY A 431 -2.50 -8.33 19.05
N MET A 432 -1.60 -8.47 20.00
CA MET A 432 -0.38 -9.25 19.86
C MET A 432 -0.15 -10.11 21.09
N LYS A 433 0.86 -10.97 21.04
CA LYS A 433 1.27 -11.82 22.16
C LYS A 433 2.77 -11.69 22.36
N VAL A 434 3.18 -11.76 23.63
CA VAL A 434 4.55 -12.03 24.02
C VAL A 434 4.65 -13.48 24.46
N TYR A 435 5.72 -14.14 24.04
CA TYR A 435 5.96 -15.56 24.26
C TYR A 435 7.25 -15.75 25.05
N ARG A 436 7.23 -16.69 25.99
CA ARG A 436 8.45 -17.19 26.64
C ARG A 436 8.94 -18.38 25.83
N GLY A 437 10.03 -18.19 25.09
CA GLY A 437 10.63 -19.25 24.29
C GLY A 437 11.14 -20.42 25.14
N TYR A 438 11.37 -21.56 24.50
CA TYR A 438 11.98 -22.72 25.15
C TYR A 438 13.46 -22.49 25.51
N ASP A 439 14.08 -21.47 24.92
CA ASP A 439 15.39 -20.94 25.30
C ASP A 439 15.31 -19.84 26.38
N ASN A 440 14.17 -19.72 27.06
CA ASN A 440 13.84 -18.72 28.09
C ASN A 440 13.76 -17.25 27.63
N LYS A 441 14.00 -16.93 26.36
CA LYS A 441 13.94 -15.53 25.89
C LYS A 441 12.51 -15.07 25.65
N LEU A 442 12.23 -13.80 25.97
CA LEU A 442 10.98 -13.14 25.58
C LEU A 442 10.97 -12.83 24.09
N ARG A 443 9.84 -13.08 23.43
CA ARG A 443 9.66 -12.80 22.01
C ARG A 443 8.31 -12.19 21.69
N LEU A 444 8.32 -11.22 20.78
CA LEU A 444 7.14 -10.75 20.06
C LEU A 444 7.14 -11.33 18.65
N PHE A 445 5.96 -11.70 18.15
CA PHE A 445 5.82 -12.22 16.79
C PHE A 445 5.47 -11.10 15.79
N ARG A 446 6.41 -10.80 14.89
CA ARG A 446 6.29 -9.76 13.82
C ARG A 446 5.74 -8.41 14.30
N PRO A 447 6.24 -7.84 15.42
CA PRO A 447 5.62 -6.69 16.06
C PRO A 447 5.62 -5.41 15.21
N GLN A 448 6.55 -5.28 14.26
CA GLN A 448 6.61 -4.15 13.33
C GLN A 448 5.34 -4.07 12.47
N LEU A 449 4.76 -5.21 12.08
CA LEU A 449 3.52 -5.26 11.32
C LEU A 449 2.31 -4.82 12.18
N ASN A 450 2.30 -5.13 13.48
CA ASN A 450 1.27 -4.62 14.40
C ASN A 450 1.36 -3.10 14.50
N CYS A 451 2.56 -2.56 14.70
CA CYS A 451 2.77 -1.11 14.83
C CYS A 451 2.38 -0.37 13.54
N ALA A 452 2.74 -0.90 12.38
CA ALA A 452 2.35 -0.34 11.09
C ALA A 452 0.83 -0.39 10.85
N ARG A 453 0.16 -1.49 11.24
CA ARG A 453 -1.30 -1.59 11.11
C ARG A 453 -2.04 -0.66 12.07
N MET A 454 -1.54 -0.48 13.29
CA MET A 454 -2.10 0.49 14.23
C MET A 454 -1.98 1.92 13.68
N LEU A 455 -0.82 2.29 13.13
CA LEU A 455 -0.62 3.60 12.49
C LEU A 455 -1.62 3.84 11.34
N ARG A 456 -1.82 2.85 10.45
CA ARG A 456 -2.83 2.94 9.38
C ARG A 456 -4.25 3.04 9.93
N SER A 457 -4.56 2.32 11.01
CA SER A 457 -5.88 2.35 11.65
C SER A 457 -6.15 3.73 12.27
N ASN A 458 -5.15 4.34 12.91
CA ASN A 458 -5.26 5.69 13.48
C ASN A 458 -5.62 6.73 12.43
N ALA A 459 -4.93 6.69 11.28
CA ALA A 459 -5.22 7.59 10.17
C ALA A 459 -6.66 7.48 9.67
N ARG A 460 -7.29 6.30 9.82
CA ARG A 460 -8.68 6.06 9.37
C ARG A 460 -9.72 6.77 10.23
N VAL A 461 -9.43 6.99 11.50
CA VAL A 461 -10.33 7.62 12.48
C VAL A 461 -9.78 8.93 13.06
N ALA A 462 -8.84 9.55 12.35
CA ALA A 462 -8.22 10.83 12.70
C ALA A 462 -7.58 10.87 14.11
N LEU A 463 -7.09 9.73 14.58
CA LEU A 463 -6.27 9.65 15.80
C LEU A 463 -4.81 10.04 15.48
N PRO A 464 -4.05 10.50 16.49
CA PRO A 464 -2.70 11.00 16.26
C PRO A 464 -1.76 9.94 15.69
N SER A 465 -0.82 10.43 14.88
CA SER A 465 0.26 9.63 14.30
C SER A 465 1.37 9.39 15.33
N PHE A 466 2.20 8.38 15.06
CA PHE A 466 3.38 8.03 15.86
C PHE A 466 4.40 7.30 14.98
N SER A 467 5.66 7.24 15.43
CA SER A 467 6.67 6.38 14.81
C SER A 467 6.41 4.93 15.17
N PRO A 468 6.31 3.99 14.20
CA PRO A 468 6.15 2.56 14.51
C PRO A 468 7.24 2.01 15.43
N GLN A 469 8.47 2.52 15.32
CA GLN A 469 9.56 2.15 16.23
C GLN A 469 9.32 2.68 17.65
N GLY A 470 8.85 3.93 17.79
CA GLY A 470 8.55 4.50 19.10
C GLY A 470 7.46 3.74 19.86
N LEU A 471 6.42 3.27 19.16
CA LEU A 471 5.42 2.38 19.74
C LEU A 471 6.01 1.02 20.15
N LEU A 472 6.85 0.42 19.30
CA LEU A 472 7.53 -0.83 19.60
C LEU A 472 8.41 -0.70 20.85
N ASP A 473 9.15 0.39 20.99
CA ASP A 473 10.00 0.64 22.15
C ASP A 473 9.19 0.75 23.45
N VAL A 474 8.00 1.36 23.41
CA VAL A 474 7.07 1.42 24.55
C VAL A 474 6.56 0.02 24.90
N ILE A 475 6.16 -0.77 23.90
CA ILE A 475 5.71 -2.16 24.10
C ILE A 475 6.83 -3.02 24.69
N ALA A 476 8.04 -2.92 24.14
CA ALA A 476 9.23 -3.63 24.62
C ALA A 476 9.55 -3.28 26.07
N SER A 477 9.51 -1.99 26.43
CA SER A 477 9.78 -1.54 27.80
C SER A 477 8.75 -2.05 28.81
N TYR A 478 7.48 -2.10 28.41
CA TYR A 478 6.41 -2.71 29.21
C TYR A 478 6.62 -4.22 29.38
N VAL A 479 6.91 -4.92 28.28
CA VAL A 479 7.15 -6.38 28.27
C VAL A 479 8.33 -6.76 29.16
N ALA A 480 9.47 -6.07 29.03
CA ALA A 480 10.66 -6.31 29.85
C ALA A 480 10.40 -6.11 31.35
N THR A 481 9.44 -5.25 31.70
CA THR A 481 9.09 -4.99 33.11
C THR A 481 8.09 -6.00 33.67
N GLU A 482 7.03 -6.34 32.91
CA GLU A 482 5.98 -7.24 33.39
C GLU A 482 6.35 -8.72 33.32
N CYS A 483 6.97 -9.15 32.23
CA CYS A 483 7.07 -10.56 31.89
C CYS A 483 8.03 -11.39 32.75
N PRO A 484 9.11 -10.85 33.36
CA PRO A 484 9.94 -11.64 34.29
C PRO A 484 9.12 -12.31 35.39
N ARG A 485 8.10 -11.61 35.92
CA ARG A 485 7.17 -12.15 36.92
C ARG A 485 5.97 -12.84 36.29
N TRP A 486 5.29 -12.19 35.35
CA TRP A 486 3.97 -12.62 34.89
C TRP A 486 4.00 -13.67 33.77
N LEU A 487 5.18 -13.95 33.22
CA LEU A 487 5.39 -14.96 32.18
C LEU A 487 6.69 -15.75 32.45
N PRO A 488 6.80 -16.51 33.54
CA PRO A 488 8.05 -17.19 33.91
C PRO A 488 8.26 -18.52 33.19
N GLU A 489 7.19 -19.19 32.76
CA GLU A 489 7.23 -20.56 32.23
C GLU A 489 7.51 -20.61 30.72
N PRO A 490 8.54 -21.34 30.25
CA PRO A 490 8.76 -21.61 28.83
C PRO A 490 7.57 -22.27 28.14
N GLY A 491 7.32 -21.89 26.89
CA GLY A 491 6.21 -22.41 26.11
C GLY A 491 4.85 -21.76 26.42
N THR A 492 4.83 -20.70 27.24
CA THR A 492 3.61 -19.94 27.58
C THR A 492 3.61 -18.54 26.94
N ASN A 493 2.46 -17.85 26.96
CA ASN A 493 2.31 -16.51 26.40
C ASN A 493 1.39 -15.58 27.22
N LEU A 494 1.54 -14.26 27.02
CA LEU A 494 0.60 -13.24 27.46
C LEU A 494 0.04 -12.47 26.26
N TYR A 495 -1.22 -12.07 26.35
CA TYR A 495 -1.85 -11.25 25.31
C TYR A 495 -1.64 -9.76 25.63
N LEU A 496 -1.13 -9.01 24.66
CA LEU A 496 -0.90 -7.56 24.78
C LEU A 496 -1.99 -6.80 24.02
N ARG A 497 -2.52 -5.76 24.66
CA ARG A 497 -3.55 -4.86 24.11
C ARG A 497 -3.08 -3.41 24.07
N PRO A 498 -2.34 -2.99 23.04
CA PRO A 498 -2.20 -1.57 22.70
C PRO A 498 -3.55 -1.05 22.18
N ALA A 499 -3.97 0.12 22.62
CA ALA A 499 -5.19 0.79 22.17
C ALA A 499 -5.05 2.30 22.22
N MET A 500 -5.83 2.99 21.41
CA MET A 500 -5.87 4.44 21.37
C MET A 500 -7.32 4.93 21.23
N ILE A 501 -7.67 5.95 21.99
CA ILE A 501 -9.02 6.52 22.04
C ILE A 501 -8.96 8.04 21.97
N GLY A 502 -9.95 8.67 21.32
CA GLY A 502 -10.13 10.12 21.40
C GLY A 502 -10.75 10.50 22.74
N SER A 503 -9.92 10.96 23.68
CA SER A 503 -10.28 11.21 25.09
C SER A 503 -10.77 12.63 25.39
N GLY A 504 -10.58 13.57 24.47
CA GLY A 504 -10.87 15.00 24.70
C GLY A 504 -12.36 15.34 24.80
N GLU A 505 -12.63 16.44 25.50
CA GLU A 505 -13.97 17.01 25.68
C GLU A 505 -14.51 17.67 24.40
N ALA A 506 -15.39 16.99 23.67
CA ALA A 506 -16.16 17.62 22.60
C ALA A 506 -17.31 16.71 22.14
N LEU A 507 -18.56 17.17 22.30
CA LEU A 507 -19.71 16.47 21.73
C LEU A 507 -19.86 16.76 20.22
N GLY A 508 -19.30 17.86 19.71
CA GLY A 508 -19.32 18.17 18.28
C GLY A 508 -18.51 17.15 17.47
N ILE A 509 -18.94 16.87 16.24
CA ILE A 509 -18.18 16.01 15.32
C ILE A 509 -16.97 16.81 14.80
N SER A 510 -15.80 16.53 15.37
CA SER A 510 -14.51 17.12 14.96
C SER A 510 -13.37 16.12 15.13
N VAL A 511 -12.21 16.44 14.54
CA VAL A 511 -10.97 15.69 14.83
C VAL A 511 -10.67 15.81 16.33
N PRO A 512 -10.34 14.70 17.04
CA PRO A 512 -10.01 14.76 18.45
C PRO A 512 -8.80 15.67 18.71
N ALA A 513 -8.96 16.67 19.58
CA ALA A 513 -7.86 17.53 20.03
C ALA A 513 -7.02 16.86 21.14
N GLU A 514 -7.52 15.76 21.70
CA GLU A 514 -6.83 14.95 22.70
C GLU A 514 -7.10 13.46 22.45
N ALA A 515 -6.07 12.64 22.66
CA ALA A 515 -6.17 11.20 22.63
C ALA A 515 -5.38 10.56 23.77
N LEU A 516 -5.77 9.34 24.13
CA LEU A 516 -5.08 8.50 25.09
C LEU A 516 -4.64 7.22 24.41
N PHE A 517 -3.33 6.96 24.38
CA PHE A 517 -2.80 5.62 24.15
C PHE A 517 -2.72 4.87 25.47
N PHE A 518 -3.07 3.59 25.48
CA PHE A 518 -2.83 2.70 26.61
C PHE A 518 -2.44 1.29 26.16
N LEU A 519 -1.68 0.60 27.01
CA LEU A 519 -1.23 -0.77 26.80
C LEU A 519 -1.34 -1.56 28.10
N PHE A 520 -1.88 -2.76 28.03
CA PHE A 520 -1.87 -3.71 29.14
C PHE A 520 -1.74 -5.16 28.64
N ALA A 521 -1.35 -6.06 29.54
CA ALA A 521 -1.32 -7.49 29.31
C ALA A 521 -2.50 -8.18 30.00
N ALA A 522 -3.15 -9.08 29.27
CA ALA A 522 -4.23 -9.93 29.76
C ALA A 522 -3.81 -11.40 29.76
N LEU A 523 -4.24 -12.12 30.78
CA LEU A 523 -3.97 -13.55 30.94
C LEU A 523 -5.02 -14.34 30.17
N PHE A 524 -4.70 -14.66 28.93
CA PHE A 524 -5.52 -15.53 28.09
C PHE A 524 -5.26 -17.01 28.41
N PRO A 525 -6.15 -17.93 28.00
CA PRO A 525 -5.92 -19.36 28.13
C PRO A 525 -4.63 -19.78 27.40
N GLN A 526 -3.84 -20.64 28.03
CA GLN A 526 -2.71 -21.27 27.37
C GLN A 526 -3.19 -22.33 26.38
N ALA A 527 -2.37 -22.62 25.36
CA ALA A 527 -2.73 -23.61 24.36
C ALA A 527 -2.87 -25.00 25.01
N SER A 528 -4.05 -25.61 24.89
CA SER A 528 -4.27 -26.97 25.36
C SER A 528 -3.64 -27.98 24.40
N LYS A 529 -3.01 -29.02 24.97
CA LYS A 529 -2.59 -30.20 24.22
C LYS A 529 -3.78 -31.13 23.90
N ALA A 530 -4.96 -30.85 24.45
CA ALA A 530 -6.15 -31.64 24.21
C ALA A 530 -6.66 -31.47 22.76
N PRO A 531 -7.25 -32.52 22.17
CA PRO A 531 -7.84 -32.44 20.83
C PRO A 531 -8.95 -31.38 20.78
N HIS A 532 -8.87 -30.45 19.82
CA HIS A 532 -9.87 -29.39 19.63
C HIS A 532 -11.00 -29.87 18.71
N PRO A 533 -12.29 -29.78 19.09
CA PRO A 533 -13.42 -30.28 18.29
C PRO A 533 -13.70 -29.49 17.00
N GLY A 534 -12.90 -28.45 16.74
CA GLY A 534 -13.09 -27.48 15.66
C GLY A 534 -14.18 -26.46 15.96
N VAL A 535 -14.05 -25.25 15.42
CA VAL A 535 -15.10 -24.22 15.53
C VAL A 535 -16.22 -24.48 14.53
N LYS A 536 -17.47 -24.28 14.98
CA LYS A 536 -18.64 -24.25 14.09
C LYS A 536 -18.93 -22.80 13.70
N LEU A 537 -19.10 -22.54 12.42
CA LEU A 537 -19.38 -21.21 11.88
C LEU A 537 -20.84 -21.12 11.43
N LEU A 538 -21.46 -19.96 11.60
CA LEU A 538 -22.76 -19.63 10.99
C LEU A 538 -22.52 -18.64 9.86
N ALA A 539 -22.82 -19.01 8.62
CA ALA A 539 -22.74 -18.09 7.50
C ALA A 539 -23.74 -16.93 7.69
N SER A 540 -23.29 -15.69 7.51
CA SER A 540 -24.13 -14.53 7.71
C SER A 540 -25.19 -14.42 6.60
N SER A 541 -26.40 -14.02 6.98
CA SER A 541 -27.48 -13.70 6.04
C SER A 541 -27.24 -12.34 5.36
N SER A 542 -27.99 -12.08 4.27
CA SER A 542 -27.84 -10.87 3.45
C SER A 542 -28.27 -9.56 4.14
N ASP A 543 -28.96 -9.65 5.29
CA ASP A 543 -29.37 -8.52 6.13
C ASP A 543 -28.21 -7.93 6.94
N ILE A 544 -27.06 -8.60 7.00
CA ILE A 544 -25.92 -8.17 7.80
C ILE A 544 -24.61 -8.35 7.05
N ILE A 545 -23.81 -7.28 7.08
CA ILE A 545 -22.45 -7.28 6.53
C ILE A 545 -21.50 -6.72 7.59
N ARG A 546 -20.27 -7.25 7.59
CA ARG A 546 -19.22 -6.77 8.50
C ARG A 546 -18.56 -5.49 8.01
N ALA A 547 -18.32 -5.40 6.71
CA ALA A 547 -17.61 -4.32 6.05
C ALA A 547 -18.04 -4.22 4.58
N TRP A 548 -17.73 -3.09 3.96
CA TRP A 548 -18.00 -2.81 2.55
C TRP A 548 -16.82 -2.05 1.92
N PRO A 549 -16.63 -2.11 0.58
CA PRO A 549 -15.58 -1.37 -0.11
C PRO A 549 -15.67 0.14 0.16
N GLY A 550 -14.54 0.75 0.49
CA GLY A 550 -14.50 2.16 0.92
C GLY A 550 -14.88 2.39 2.40
N GLY A 551 -15.34 1.35 3.11
CA GLY A 551 -15.51 1.33 4.56
C GLY A 551 -14.18 1.15 5.32
N PHE A 552 -14.24 0.67 6.56
CA PHE A 552 -13.07 0.56 7.46
C PHE A 552 -12.77 -0.91 7.83
N GLY A 553 -13.11 -1.85 6.94
CA GLY A 553 -12.95 -3.29 7.16
C GLY A 553 -11.49 -3.75 7.23
N ASP A 554 -10.58 -3.01 6.62
CA ASP A 554 -9.13 -3.23 6.58
C ASP A 554 -8.36 -2.49 7.69
N ALA A 555 -9.08 -1.77 8.56
CA ALA A 555 -8.55 -1.08 9.72
C ALA A 555 -9.07 -1.71 11.03
N LYS A 556 -8.23 -1.73 12.07
CA LYS A 556 -8.56 -2.32 13.36
C LYS A 556 -9.22 -1.30 14.30
N VAL A 557 -10.40 -0.85 13.88
CA VAL A 557 -11.21 0.19 14.52
C VAL A 557 -12.33 -0.46 15.34
N GLY A 558 -12.65 0.07 16.51
CA GLY A 558 -13.69 -0.47 17.40
C GLY A 558 -15.08 -0.57 16.74
N ALA A 559 -15.41 0.42 15.89
CA ALA A 559 -16.65 0.46 15.10
C ALA A 559 -16.86 -0.78 14.20
N SER A 560 -15.81 -1.52 13.83
CA SER A 560 -15.92 -2.78 13.06
C SER A 560 -16.44 -3.96 13.89
N TYR A 561 -16.43 -3.85 15.22
CA TYR A 561 -16.70 -4.96 16.14
C TYR A 561 -18.02 -4.82 16.90
N GLY A 562 -18.42 -3.58 17.27
CA GLY A 562 -19.68 -3.34 17.98
C GLY A 562 -20.91 -3.93 17.26
N PRO A 563 -21.19 -3.54 16.00
CA PRO A 563 -22.32 -4.07 15.24
C PRO A 563 -22.28 -5.59 15.03
N ALA A 564 -21.07 -6.19 15.04
CA ALA A 564 -20.89 -7.63 14.87
C ALA A 564 -21.41 -8.46 16.07
N MET A 565 -21.56 -7.86 17.25
CA MET A 565 -21.98 -8.59 18.47
C MET A 565 -23.37 -9.22 18.33
N ALA A 566 -24.31 -8.54 17.64
CA ALA A 566 -25.65 -9.09 17.39
C ALA A 566 -25.60 -10.35 16.52
N ALA A 567 -24.77 -10.36 15.47
CA ALA A 567 -24.57 -11.54 14.63
C ALA A 567 -23.96 -12.71 15.43
N HIS A 568 -23.02 -12.38 16.31
CA HIS A 568 -22.36 -13.37 17.17
C HIS A 568 -23.34 -14.00 18.17
N GLY A 569 -24.28 -13.22 18.72
CA GLY A 569 -25.40 -13.72 19.52
C GLY A 569 -26.24 -14.74 18.75
N ARG A 570 -26.69 -14.37 17.54
CA ARG A 570 -27.44 -15.28 16.64
C ARG A 570 -26.68 -16.56 16.31
N ALA A 571 -25.36 -16.48 16.11
CA ALA A 571 -24.51 -17.64 15.88
C ALA A 571 -24.52 -18.60 17.08
N ARG A 572 -24.37 -18.07 18.31
CA ARG A 572 -24.38 -18.86 19.54
C ARG A 572 -25.71 -19.55 19.80
N GLU A 573 -26.83 -18.86 19.55
CA GLU A 573 -28.18 -19.43 19.64
C GLU A 573 -28.36 -20.65 18.72
N LYS A 574 -27.69 -20.63 17.55
CA LYS A 574 -27.66 -21.77 16.62
C LYS A 574 -26.58 -22.81 16.93
N GLY A 575 -25.87 -22.69 18.06
CA GLY A 575 -24.79 -23.61 18.44
C GLY A 575 -23.51 -23.45 17.61
N CYS A 576 -23.34 -22.31 16.93
CA CYS A 576 -22.13 -21.93 16.22
C CYS A 576 -21.27 -21.02 17.12
N GLY A 577 -19.95 -21.22 17.09
CA GLY A 577 -19.00 -20.45 17.89
C GLY A 577 -18.73 -19.07 17.31
N GLN A 578 -18.86 -18.87 16.00
CA GLN A 578 -18.60 -17.60 15.31
C GLN A 578 -19.48 -17.44 14.07
N THR A 579 -19.56 -16.22 13.55
CA THR A 579 -20.20 -15.91 12.26
C THR A 579 -19.16 -15.96 11.14
N LEU A 580 -19.44 -16.65 10.03
CA LEU A 580 -18.69 -16.51 8.78
C LEU A 580 -19.32 -15.38 7.96
N TRP A 581 -18.59 -14.29 7.78
CA TRP A 581 -19.06 -13.09 7.12
C TRP A 581 -19.08 -13.25 5.60
N LEU A 582 -20.27 -13.11 5.04
CA LEU A 582 -20.52 -13.08 3.60
C LEU A 582 -20.73 -11.64 3.13
N PHE A 583 -20.29 -11.34 1.91
CA PHE A 583 -20.40 -10.02 1.30
C PHE A 583 -20.96 -10.11 -0.13
N GLY A 584 -21.88 -9.20 -0.45
CA GLY A 584 -22.48 -9.10 -1.79
C GLY A 584 -23.50 -10.21 -2.10
N PRO A 585 -24.28 -10.05 -3.18
CA PRO A 585 -25.23 -11.07 -3.63
C PRO A 585 -24.54 -12.38 -4.03
N GLU A 586 -23.26 -12.33 -4.43
CA GLU A 586 -22.43 -13.49 -4.74
C GLU A 586 -21.95 -14.25 -3.49
N LYS A 587 -22.25 -13.74 -2.29
CA LYS A 587 -21.93 -14.38 -1.01
C LYS A 587 -20.42 -14.64 -0.86
N TYR A 588 -19.61 -13.63 -1.15
CA TYR A 588 -18.16 -13.70 -0.97
C TYR A 588 -17.81 -13.90 0.51
N VAL A 589 -17.06 -14.95 0.80
CA VAL A 589 -16.50 -15.21 2.12
C VAL A 589 -15.44 -14.16 2.41
N THR A 590 -15.50 -13.55 3.60
CA THR A 590 -14.54 -12.50 4.00
C THR A 590 -13.73 -12.92 5.22
N GLU A 591 -14.38 -13.01 6.38
CA GLU A 591 -13.75 -13.33 7.67
C GLU A 591 -14.65 -14.23 8.51
N ALA A 592 -14.09 -14.95 9.49
CA ALA A 592 -14.83 -15.72 10.47
C ALA A 592 -14.69 -15.05 11.85
N GLY A 593 -15.76 -14.41 12.30
CA GLY A 593 -15.75 -13.58 13.50
C GLY A 593 -14.77 -12.41 13.36
N ALA A 594 -13.63 -12.54 14.03
CA ALA A 594 -12.53 -11.58 14.01
C ALA A 594 -11.22 -12.20 13.46
N SER A 595 -11.32 -13.30 12.73
CA SER A 595 -10.22 -14.09 12.18
C SER A 595 -10.34 -14.21 10.67
N ASN A 596 -9.20 -14.29 9.99
CA ASN A 596 -9.18 -14.58 8.55
C ASN A 596 -9.54 -16.04 8.31
N PHE A 597 -10.11 -16.33 7.14
CA PHE A 597 -10.64 -17.66 6.79
C PHE A 597 -9.79 -18.32 5.71
N PHE A 598 -9.56 -19.62 5.84
CA PHE A 598 -8.81 -20.44 4.89
C PHE A 598 -9.56 -21.74 4.61
N VAL A 599 -9.53 -22.19 3.36
CA VAL A 599 -10.01 -23.49 2.93
C VAL A 599 -8.91 -24.20 2.14
N ILE A 600 -8.76 -25.50 2.37
CA ILE A 600 -7.93 -26.38 1.55
C ILE A 600 -8.87 -27.37 0.86
N TRP A 601 -8.74 -27.48 -0.45
CA TRP A 601 -9.57 -28.37 -1.26
C TRP A 601 -8.82 -28.90 -2.47
N LYS A 602 -9.47 -29.79 -3.22
CA LYS A 602 -9.07 -30.17 -4.57
C LYS A 602 -9.83 -29.34 -5.61
N ARG A 603 -9.09 -28.81 -6.59
CA ARG A 603 -9.68 -28.10 -7.73
C ARG A 603 -10.53 -29.08 -8.56
N LYS A 604 -11.66 -28.61 -9.08
CA LYS A 604 -12.65 -29.46 -9.79
C LYS A 604 -12.08 -30.12 -11.06
N ASP A 605 -11.34 -29.35 -11.84
CA ASP A 605 -10.78 -29.71 -13.15
C ASP A 605 -9.47 -30.49 -13.06
N THR A 606 -8.54 -30.07 -12.20
CA THR A 606 -7.19 -30.65 -12.13
C THR A 606 -6.99 -31.64 -10.98
N GLN A 607 -7.90 -31.66 -10.01
CA GLN A 607 -7.75 -32.37 -8.73
C GLN A 607 -6.54 -31.94 -7.89
N GLN A 608 -5.86 -30.86 -8.28
CA GLN A 608 -4.73 -30.28 -7.57
C GLN A 608 -5.19 -29.67 -6.24
N LEU A 609 -4.38 -29.83 -5.20
CA LEU A 609 -4.62 -29.19 -3.90
C LEU A 609 -4.34 -27.70 -3.93
N GLU A 610 -5.23 -26.94 -3.30
CA GLU A 610 -5.09 -25.49 -3.14
C GLU A 610 -5.40 -25.08 -1.70
N LEU A 611 -4.61 -24.16 -1.15
CA LEU A 611 -4.92 -23.37 0.03
C LEU A 611 -5.43 -22.01 -0.42
N VAL A 612 -6.71 -21.75 -0.19
CA VAL A 612 -7.41 -20.57 -0.68
C VAL A 612 -7.83 -19.67 0.48
N THR A 613 -7.61 -18.38 0.32
CA THR A 613 -8.14 -17.32 1.20
C THR A 613 -8.57 -16.12 0.36
N SER A 614 -9.53 -15.35 0.88
CA SER A 614 -10.04 -14.17 0.19
C SER A 614 -8.98 -13.07 0.05
N SER A 615 -8.93 -12.43 -1.12
CA SER A 615 -8.01 -11.32 -1.42
C SER A 615 -8.32 -10.06 -0.58
N LEU A 616 -7.30 -9.23 -0.34
CA LEU A 616 -7.39 -7.96 0.38
C LEU A 616 -7.81 -6.77 -0.51
N ASP A 617 -7.93 -6.96 -1.83
CA ASP A 617 -8.05 -5.86 -2.82
C ASP A 617 -9.24 -4.92 -2.58
N THR A 618 -10.34 -5.46 -2.04
CA THR A 618 -11.60 -4.76 -1.80
C THR A 618 -11.61 -3.90 -0.54
N GLY A 619 -10.65 -4.10 0.38
CA GLY A 619 -10.60 -3.42 1.68
C GLY A 619 -11.65 -3.90 2.69
N VAL A 620 -12.34 -5.02 2.43
CA VAL A 620 -13.38 -5.56 3.33
C VAL A 620 -12.87 -6.63 4.29
N ILE A 621 -11.57 -6.90 4.30
CA ILE A 621 -10.92 -7.93 5.12
C ILE A 621 -9.77 -7.27 5.87
N LEU A 622 -9.62 -7.58 7.16
CA LEU A 622 -8.49 -7.08 7.94
C LEU A 622 -7.21 -7.83 7.50
N PRO A 623 -6.11 -7.12 7.16
CA PRO A 623 -4.83 -7.74 6.86
C PRO A 623 -4.21 -8.33 8.13
N GLY A 624 -4.61 -9.55 8.47
CA GLY A 624 -4.13 -10.27 9.64
C GLY A 624 -2.67 -10.68 9.51
N ILE A 625 -1.91 -10.55 10.61
CA ILE A 625 -0.48 -10.91 10.63
C ILE A 625 -0.33 -12.43 10.57
N THR A 626 -1.17 -13.17 11.29
CA THR A 626 -1.21 -14.64 11.19
C THR A 626 -1.62 -15.10 9.80
N ARG A 627 -2.57 -14.43 9.14
CA ARG A 627 -2.92 -14.70 7.72
C ARG A 627 -1.71 -14.55 6.82
N GLN A 628 -1.00 -13.42 6.93
CA GLN A 628 0.21 -13.19 6.14
C GLN A 628 1.27 -14.25 6.40
N SER A 629 1.52 -14.62 7.66
CA SER A 629 2.51 -15.66 8.00
C SER A 629 2.12 -17.05 7.51
N VAL A 630 0.83 -17.41 7.53
CA VAL A 630 0.33 -18.68 6.97
C VAL A 630 0.61 -18.73 5.46
N LEU A 631 0.32 -17.65 4.73
CA LEU A 631 0.55 -17.59 3.28
C LEU A 631 2.03 -17.68 2.93
N GLU A 632 2.87 -16.91 3.63
CA GLU A 632 4.32 -16.89 3.39
C GLU A 632 4.94 -18.28 3.66
N ILE A 633 4.64 -18.90 4.81
CA ILE A 633 5.23 -20.19 5.15
C ILE A 633 4.67 -21.35 4.30
N ALA A 634 3.40 -21.28 3.88
CA ALA A 634 2.83 -22.27 2.97
C ALA A 634 3.47 -22.18 1.58
N ARG A 635 3.72 -20.97 1.07
CA ARG A 635 4.44 -20.78 -0.20
C ARG A 635 5.89 -21.28 -0.12
N GLU A 636 6.55 -21.03 1.00
CA GLU A 636 7.92 -21.48 1.23
C GLU A 636 8.03 -23.01 1.34
N ARG A 637 7.12 -23.66 2.07
CA ARG A 637 7.31 -25.04 2.54
C ARG A 637 6.31 -26.08 2.03
N LEU A 638 5.22 -25.67 1.40
CA LEU A 638 4.18 -26.58 0.87
C LEU A 638 3.98 -26.45 -0.65
N ALA A 639 4.72 -25.55 -1.31
CA ALA A 639 4.70 -25.44 -2.76
C ALA A 639 5.35 -26.66 -3.42
N LYS A 640 4.99 -26.91 -4.69
CA LYS A 640 5.42 -28.08 -5.48
C LYS A 640 6.92 -28.36 -5.42
N ASP A 641 7.75 -27.34 -5.49
CA ASP A 641 9.20 -27.47 -5.61
C ASP A 641 9.90 -27.64 -4.25
N THR A 642 9.23 -27.32 -3.15
CA THR A 642 9.83 -27.30 -1.81
C THR A 642 9.18 -28.27 -0.82
N ALA A 643 7.95 -28.72 -1.05
CA ALA A 643 7.16 -29.52 -0.11
C ALA A 643 7.90 -30.75 0.42
N SER A 644 8.56 -31.51 -0.47
CA SER A 644 9.30 -32.73 -0.14
C SER A 644 10.48 -32.51 0.81
N GLN A 645 10.97 -31.28 0.94
CA GLN A 645 12.06 -30.91 1.86
C GLN A 645 11.55 -30.68 3.29
N TRP A 646 10.28 -30.33 3.44
CA TRP A 646 9.71 -29.87 4.72
C TRP A 646 8.63 -30.80 5.28
N SER A 647 7.98 -31.61 4.45
CA SER A 647 6.94 -32.54 4.87
C SER A 647 6.69 -33.66 3.87
N GLU A 648 6.01 -34.72 4.33
CA GLU A 648 5.50 -35.81 3.48
C GLU A 648 4.11 -35.52 2.91
N LEU A 649 3.61 -34.29 3.07
CA LEU A 649 2.29 -33.90 2.57
C LEU A 649 2.32 -33.68 1.07
N GLU A 650 1.19 -33.92 0.41
CA GLU A 650 1.01 -33.58 -1.00
C GLU A 650 1.21 -32.06 -1.19
N PRO A 651 1.99 -31.60 -2.17
CA PRO A 651 2.18 -30.18 -2.39
C PRO A 651 0.86 -29.48 -2.75
N LEU A 652 0.71 -28.21 -2.34
CA LEU A 652 -0.46 -27.40 -2.64
C LEU A 652 -0.11 -26.05 -3.25
N GLU A 653 -1.04 -25.48 -4.01
CA GLU A 653 -0.96 -24.11 -4.52
C GLU A 653 -1.56 -23.13 -3.52
N VAL A 654 -0.90 -21.99 -3.28
CA VAL A 654 -1.39 -20.95 -2.36
C VAL A 654 -2.03 -19.82 -3.15
N VAL A 655 -3.36 -19.66 -3.04
CA VAL A 655 -4.15 -18.76 -3.87
C VAL A 655 -4.87 -17.71 -3.03
N GLU A 656 -4.67 -16.44 -3.36
CA GLU A 656 -5.44 -15.32 -2.84
C GLU A 656 -6.42 -14.83 -3.91
N ARG A 657 -7.71 -15.13 -3.76
CA ARG A 657 -8.75 -14.75 -4.74
C ARG A 657 -10.11 -14.58 -4.07
N PRO A 658 -11.08 -13.88 -4.68
CA PRO A 658 -12.46 -13.92 -4.23
C PRO A 658 -12.94 -15.38 -4.11
N LEU A 659 -13.57 -15.70 -2.98
CA LEU A 659 -14.05 -17.03 -2.61
C LEU A 659 -15.53 -16.91 -2.23
N THR A 660 -16.42 -17.69 -2.84
CA THR A 660 -17.86 -17.65 -2.53
C THR A 660 -18.27 -18.80 -1.63
N MET A 661 -19.35 -18.63 -0.87
CA MET A 661 -19.93 -19.72 -0.08
C MET A 661 -20.46 -20.85 -0.97
N ASP A 662 -20.98 -20.52 -2.16
CA ASP A 662 -21.51 -21.49 -3.10
C ASP A 662 -20.40 -22.40 -3.67
N GLU A 663 -19.20 -21.86 -3.94
CA GLU A 663 -18.03 -22.68 -4.32
C GLU A 663 -17.64 -23.69 -3.21
N ILE A 664 -17.70 -23.27 -1.94
CA ILE A 664 -17.41 -24.16 -0.80
C ILE A 664 -18.49 -25.26 -0.68
N ALA A 665 -19.76 -24.92 -0.87
CA ALA A 665 -20.87 -25.86 -0.82
C ALA A 665 -20.83 -26.87 -1.99
N GLU A 666 -20.46 -26.41 -3.19
CA GLU A 666 -20.21 -27.30 -4.34
C GLU A 666 -19.04 -28.25 -4.06
N ALA A 667 -17.92 -27.72 -3.55
CA ALA A 667 -16.77 -28.55 -3.17
C ALA A 667 -17.09 -29.57 -2.08
N HIS A 668 -18.02 -29.25 -1.18
CA HIS A 668 -18.52 -30.19 -0.19
C HIS A 668 -19.29 -31.33 -0.86
N SER A 669 -20.23 -30.99 -1.74
CA SER A 669 -21.08 -31.94 -2.46
C SER A 669 -20.27 -32.88 -3.35
N ASP A 670 -19.19 -32.37 -3.95
CA ASP A 670 -18.27 -33.12 -4.79
C ASP A 670 -17.24 -33.96 -4.00
N GLY A 671 -17.20 -33.87 -2.67
CA GLY A 671 -16.19 -34.54 -1.84
C GLY A 671 -14.76 -34.00 -2.01
N ARG A 672 -14.62 -32.74 -2.43
CA ARG A 672 -13.33 -32.08 -2.71
C ARG A 672 -12.74 -31.30 -1.54
N LEU A 673 -13.50 -31.06 -0.47
CA LEU A 673 -13.01 -30.36 0.72
C LEU A 673 -12.03 -31.22 1.52
N VAL A 674 -10.88 -30.64 1.87
CA VAL A 674 -9.81 -31.31 2.61
C VAL A 674 -9.74 -30.78 4.04
N GLU A 675 -9.51 -29.48 4.21
CA GLU A 675 -9.42 -28.83 5.52
C GLU A 675 -10.02 -27.43 5.48
N CYS A 676 -10.41 -26.92 6.64
CA CYS A 676 -10.75 -25.51 6.80
C CYS A 676 -10.30 -25.03 8.17
N PHE A 677 -9.80 -23.81 8.24
CA PHE A 677 -9.34 -23.21 9.48
C PHE A 677 -9.45 -21.69 9.44
N VAL A 678 -9.45 -21.11 10.63
CA VAL A 678 -9.39 -19.66 10.82
C VAL A 678 -8.03 -19.27 11.39
N SER A 679 -7.57 -18.06 11.07
CA SER A 679 -6.31 -17.53 11.60
C SER A 679 -6.41 -16.13 12.21
N GLY A 680 -5.70 -15.92 13.32
CA GLY A 680 -5.59 -14.62 13.99
C GLY A 680 -4.97 -14.73 15.39
N THR A 681 -4.46 -13.64 15.95
CA THR A 681 -3.63 -13.66 17.18
C THR A 681 -4.23 -14.44 18.36
N ALA A 682 -5.54 -14.30 18.61
CA ALA A 682 -6.18 -14.90 19.78
C ALA A 682 -6.20 -16.44 19.71
N MET A 683 -6.80 -16.98 18.64
CA MET A 683 -7.00 -18.43 18.41
C MET A 683 -5.88 -19.07 17.56
N PHE A 684 -4.90 -18.27 17.16
CA PHE A 684 -3.79 -18.59 16.29
C PHE A 684 -4.19 -19.24 14.96
N ILE A 685 -4.15 -20.57 14.87
CA ILE A 685 -4.68 -21.37 13.76
C ILE A 685 -5.63 -22.38 14.39
N THR A 686 -6.91 -22.26 14.08
CA THR A 686 -7.96 -23.10 14.67
C THR A 686 -8.79 -23.77 13.58
N PRO A 687 -8.89 -25.11 13.58
CA PRO A 687 -9.71 -25.85 12.64
C PRO A 687 -11.20 -25.48 12.70
N VAL A 688 -11.85 -25.50 11.55
CA VAL A 688 -13.31 -25.40 11.39
C VAL A 688 -13.87 -26.80 11.21
N SER A 689 -14.88 -27.16 11.99
CA SER A 689 -15.54 -28.47 11.88
C SER A 689 -16.77 -28.44 10.97
N CYS A 690 -17.48 -27.31 10.94
CA CYS A 690 -18.70 -27.15 10.17
C CYS A 690 -18.98 -25.67 9.88
N ILE A 691 -19.53 -25.39 8.69
CA ILE A 691 -20.17 -24.12 8.35
C ILE A 691 -21.66 -24.38 8.15
N ARG A 692 -22.49 -23.83 9.02
CA ARG A 692 -23.94 -23.79 8.81
C ARG A 692 -24.29 -22.72 7.81
N TYR A 693 -24.86 -23.12 6.68
CA TYR A 693 -25.22 -22.27 5.56
C TYR A 693 -26.67 -22.54 5.18
N ASP A 694 -27.53 -21.55 5.43
CA ASP A 694 -28.99 -21.70 5.34
C ASP A 694 -29.47 -22.93 6.14
N ASP A 695 -30.16 -23.87 5.50
CA ASP A 695 -30.62 -25.13 6.11
C ASP A 695 -29.63 -26.30 5.91
N THR A 696 -28.42 -26.03 5.41
CA THR A 696 -27.40 -27.05 5.09
C THR A 696 -26.15 -26.88 5.96
N ASP A 697 -25.65 -27.98 6.53
CA ASP A 697 -24.39 -28.00 7.28
C ASP A 697 -23.26 -28.48 6.36
N VAL A 698 -22.37 -27.58 5.96
CA VAL A 698 -21.13 -27.92 5.23
C VAL A 698 -20.11 -28.46 6.22
N SER A 699 -19.97 -29.78 6.25
CA SER A 699 -19.09 -30.49 7.19
C SER A 699 -17.73 -30.78 6.59
N PHE A 700 -16.67 -30.64 7.38
CA PHE A 700 -15.30 -30.98 6.99
C PHE A 700 -14.92 -32.39 7.48
N PRO A 701 -13.94 -33.07 6.87
CA PRO A 701 -13.46 -34.37 7.32
C PRO A 701 -13.07 -34.37 8.80
N MET A 702 -13.54 -35.39 9.54
CA MET A 702 -13.28 -35.55 10.98
C MET A 702 -12.54 -36.87 11.23
N THR A 703 -11.72 -36.90 12.26
CA THR A 703 -11.03 -38.08 12.79
C THR A 703 -11.39 -38.30 14.26
N VAL A 704 -11.17 -39.50 14.77
CA VAL A 704 -11.39 -39.86 16.18
C VAL A 704 -10.03 -40.15 16.80
N THR A 705 -9.70 -39.43 17.87
CA THR A 705 -8.45 -39.65 18.60
C THR A 705 -8.47 -40.97 19.37
N SER A 706 -7.29 -41.42 19.83
CA SER A 706 -7.18 -42.60 20.70
C SER A 706 -8.02 -42.48 21.99
N THR A 707 -8.35 -41.27 22.42
CA THR A 707 -9.22 -40.98 23.56
C THR A 707 -10.73 -40.97 23.22
N GLY A 708 -11.10 -41.30 21.99
CA GLY A 708 -12.50 -41.31 21.53
C GLY A 708 -13.05 -39.92 21.15
N THR A 709 -12.22 -38.88 21.14
CA THR A 709 -12.66 -37.51 20.85
C THR A 709 -12.72 -37.25 19.34
N LYS A 710 -13.84 -36.75 18.83
CA LYS A 710 -13.99 -36.38 17.42
C LYS A 710 -13.42 -34.99 17.15
N THR A 711 -12.46 -34.88 16.22
CA THR A 711 -11.82 -33.61 15.83
C THR A 711 -11.67 -33.50 14.32
N PRO A 712 -11.53 -32.29 13.74
CA PRO A 712 -11.22 -32.15 12.32
C PRO A 712 -9.93 -32.89 11.94
N LEU A 713 -9.94 -33.55 10.79
CA LEU A 713 -8.75 -34.16 10.20
C LEU A 713 -7.88 -33.04 9.61
N CYS A 714 -6.89 -32.58 10.36
CA CYS A 714 -6.07 -31.42 10.01
C CYS A 714 -4.58 -31.77 9.94
N GLN A 715 -4.07 -32.04 8.75
CA GLN A 715 -2.65 -32.31 8.48
C GLN A 715 -1.90 -31.02 8.11
N TYR A 716 -2.39 -30.26 7.13
CA TYR A 716 -1.74 -29.06 6.62
C TYR A 716 -1.74 -27.93 7.64
N SER A 717 -2.92 -27.60 8.18
CA SER A 717 -3.06 -26.53 9.18
C SER A 717 -2.26 -26.82 10.46
N THR A 718 -2.16 -28.10 10.86
CA THR A 718 -1.32 -28.54 11.99
C THR A 718 0.18 -28.37 11.69
N LYS A 719 0.64 -28.70 10.47
CA LYS A 719 2.05 -28.49 10.09
C LYS A 719 2.42 -27.01 10.02
N ILE A 720 1.57 -26.20 9.39
CA ILE A 720 1.75 -24.74 9.35
C ILE A 720 1.82 -24.18 10.77
N LYS A 721 0.88 -24.58 11.64
CA LYS A 721 0.87 -24.18 13.05
C LYS A 721 2.17 -24.56 13.76
N SER A 722 2.64 -25.79 13.60
CA SER A 722 3.89 -26.27 14.21
C SER A 722 5.09 -25.43 13.79
N TRP A 723 5.26 -25.16 12.50
CA TRP A 723 6.39 -24.37 12.03
C TRP A 723 6.39 -22.95 12.55
N LEU A 724 5.21 -22.32 12.62
CA LEU A 724 5.10 -20.99 13.20
C LEU A 724 5.33 -21.02 14.73
N GLU A 725 4.87 -22.06 15.44
CA GLU A 725 5.17 -22.25 16.87
C GLU A 725 6.67 -22.44 17.12
N ASP A 726 7.37 -23.17 16.25
CA ASP A 726 8.81 -23.35 16.34
C ASP A 726 9.56 -22.02 16.23
N ILE A 727 9.09 -21.12 15.37
CA ILE A 727 9.60 -19.74 15.27
C ILE A 727 9.25 -18.92 16.52
N ILE A 728 7.97 -18.92 16.89
CA ILE A 728 7.42 -18.09 17.99
C ILE A 728 8.08 -18.41 19.33
N TYR A 729 8.30 -19.71 19.60
CA TYR A 729 8.90 -20.18 20.85
C TYR A 729 10.42 -20.42 20.74
N GLY A 730 11.06 -19.98 19.65
CA GLY A 730 12.51 -19.96 19.53
C GLY A 730 13.17 -21.34 19.40
N ARG A 731 12.45 -22.35 18.91
CA ARG A 731 13.06 -23.63 18.49
C ARG A 731 13.80 -23.49 17.16
N VAL A 732 13.37 -22.54 16.34
CA VAL A 732 14.04 -22.11 15.11
C VAL A 732 14.32 -20.63 15.21
N GLU A 733 15.56 -20.24 14.96
CA GLU A 733 15.93 -18.83 14.84
C GLU A 733 15.36 -18.27 13.53
N HIS A 734 14.62 -17.17 13.64
CA HIS A 734 13.93 -16.55 12.51
C HIS A 734 13.67 -15.07 12.78
N GLU A 735 13.77 -14.24 11.74
CA GLU A 735 13.54 -12.78 11.81
C GLU A 735 12.13 -12.38 12.29
N TRP A 736 11.17 -13.32 12.26
CA TRP A 736 9.79 -13.06 12.69
C TRP A 736 9.65 -13.08 14.22
N GLY A 737 10.59 -13.70 14.94
CA GLY A 737 10.65 -13.70 16.39
C GLY A 737 11.52 -12.56 16.91
N HIS A 738 10.91 -11.41 17.21
CA HIS A 738 11.62 -10.27 17.77
C HIS A 738 11.90 -10.49 19.25
N VAL A 739 13.17 -10.74 19.59
CA VAL A 739 13.62 -10.98 20.97
C VAL A 739 13.62 -9.67 21.76
N ILE A 740 13.08 -9.70 22.98
CA ILE A 740 13.15 -8.60 23.95
C ILE A 740 14.18 -8.93 25.01
N GLU A 741 15.07 -7.98 25.30
CA GLU A 741 16.00 -8.06 26.43
C GLU A 741 15.25 -7.71 27.72
N GLU A 742 15.39 -8.57 28.73
CA GLU A 742 14.81 -8.41 30.07
C GLU A 742 15.64 -7.52 30.98
#